data_AF-A0A6G0SG17-F1
#
_entry.id   AF-A0A6G0SG17-F1
#
_cell.length_a   1.000
_cell.length_b   1.000
_cell.length_c   1.000
_cell.angle_alpha   90.00
_cell.angle_beta   90.00
_cell.angle_gamma   90.00
#
_symmetry.space_group_name_H-M   'P 1'
#
loop_
_entity.id
_entity.type
_entity.pdbx_description
1 polymer ?
#
loop_
_entity_poly.entity_id
_entity_poly.type
_entity_poly.pdbx_seq_one_letter_code
_entity_poly.pdbx_strand_id
1 'polypeptide(L)'
;MTELESDEVTNVVDPPGEVTQVSELVLRTDDIIVANTDHPDQRHRKHEKSKESKLGAPARRSSLRTSAEHPSAVAGFVVTELSKFYDVFGFLGVPMMIVFALSAIWTFTLAYIQVHATEMANSVMNTTHFDNGEFWQLPRPDEAIVVSSVVMLSLFGIGYAGLAVLMLFLYRRTHNRDTTRTNAGNLDNAPNKVVGSGDSTIIEAGELKKSKLRAFTVWVSNVPKDIRDHYCTAALDLPKLIFQTTTLFTYLSHGFPAPLVYSYSILLLCNWFVACYRSQRYVVDPNLIIARLYYTYDLFFAVFAPLVVLIYFIHTFQFNRAEFATKMETIQGGSFDTVARLFGDPSQISSFCNAFHYLQFSSGSSLFYKSALNLLSLYKWRKIIMTLIHNHHERRLERERKAQVQPLPNESKPRTRAQSLKIAITKKIEASTRKPKLGKHFVPKVLLSFIFFAAGVAIFVYSIGSVRSSKAVCSTFDKCVVASHRWSFGTKHCPCLVFADRQTAPRTFAEWTDPENISSNLAELAYAGELRIIQIINRAVPELPVELRKCRHLEQLILIYTKTLRLPEWMSELSELQYFHLEGDYTSKRLQVVPAGIFDHMPHLTFIHFGGIPDVEELPSFSSLKNLRYLALAILNSLKEIPSFEGLSKLVDLNIVEAARAKTLPSLTPLVSLKSLGIRYRTGVCCNGFITGTCDTTSFQCLPKAGEPYPMTCTSERVSEADKAILDQYDATAICPNWFPYDLEAAAPTKYTSDDLCGSTLYKECYLNGVQGICYNTRMMVISCVTQQAYITMRQLQIERKVGDVCNVTVEAWLGCK
;
A
#
# COMPACT_ATOMS: atom_id res chain seq x y z
N MET A 1 20.85 -77.96 -24.79
CA MET A 1 22.05 -78.62 -24.23
C MET A 1 22.60 -77.79 -23.07
N THR A 2 22.07 -77.90 -21.85
CA THR A 2 20.90 -78.65 -21.32
C THR A 2 20.37 -77.81 -20.13
N GLU A 3 19.09 -77.47 -19.98
CA GLU A 3 17.86 -78.28 -19.80
C GLU A 3 17.77 -79.02 -18.46
N LEU A 4 16.52 -79.19 -17.99
CA LEU A 4 16.02 -79.55 -16.64
C LEU A 4 15.87 -78.32 -15.72
N GLU A 5 14.68 -77.89 -15.25
CA GLU A 5 13.42 -78.56 -14.84
C GLU A 5 13.61 -79.57 -13.69
N SER A 6 12.72 -79.71 -12.71
CA SER A 6 11.57 -78.91 -12.22
C SER A 6 11.11 -79.55 -10.90
N ASP A 7 10.34 -78.86 -10.05
CA ASP A 7 9.25 -79.53 -9.32
C ASP A 7 8.25 -78.54 -8.71
N GLU A 8 6.98 -78.93 -8.71
CA GLU A 8 5.83 -78.14 -8.28
C GLU A 8 4.91 -79.02 -7.41
N VAL A 9 4.49 -78.53 -6.23
CA VAL A 9 3.50 -79.23 -5.39
C VAL A 9 2.40 -78.26 -4.98
N THR A 10 1.29 -78.32 -5.71
CA THR A 10 0.06 -77.58 -5.41
C THR A 10 -0.70 -78.19 -4.23
N ASN A 11 -1.35 -77.35 -3.43
CA ASN A 11 -2.60 -77.70 -2.74
C ASN A 11 -3.52 -76.47 -2.69
N VAL A 12 -4.83 -76.70 -2.77
CA VAL A 12 -5.85 -75.67 -3.05
C VAL A 12 -7.00 -75.79 -2.05
N VAL A 13 -7.57 -74.65 -1.61
CA VAL A 13 -9.02 -74.38 -1.37
C VAL A 13 -9.19 -73.00 -0.71
N ASP A 14 -10.18 -72.23 -1.18
CA ASP A 14 -10.44 -70.82 -0.81
C ASP A 14 -11.45 -70.67 0.38
N PRO A 15 -12.18 -69.53 0.58
CA PRO A 15 -11.88 -68.53 1.61
C PRO A 15 -13.09 -68.36 2.60
N PRO A 16 -13.24 -67.31 3.46
CA PRO A 16 -13.43 -65.88 3.08
C PRO A 16 -12.93 -64.84 4.13
N GLY A 17 -13.23 -63.54 3.93
CA GLY A 17 -13.44 -62.60 5.05
C GLY A 17 -12.79 -61.20 4.93
N GLU A 18 -13.60 -60.16 4.83
CA GLU A 18 -13.21 -58.73 4.90
C GLU A 18 -13.96 -58.06 6.06
N VAL A 19 -13.28 -57.57 7.11
CA VAL A 19 -13.87 -56.65 8.10
C VAL A 19 -12.84 -55.67 8.69
N THR A 20 -13.28 -54.41 8.74
CA THR A 20 -12.89 -53.23 9.56
C THR A 20 -12.81 -53.50 11.09
N GLN A 21 -12.30 -52.65 12.01
CA GLN A 21 -11.49 -51.39 12.06
C GLN A 21 -11.32 -50.98 13.57
N VAL A 22 -10.51 -49.94 13.88
CA VAL A 22 -10.44 -49.13 15.15
C VAL A 22 -9.92 -49.84 16.44
N SER A 23 -9.55 -49.17 17.56
CA SER A 23 -9.52 -47.73 17.93
C SER A 23 -8.43 -47.33 18.97
N GLU A 24 -8.10 -46.02 19.02
CA GLU A 24 -7.76 -45.20 20.22
C GLU A 24 -6.51 -45.54 21.09
N LEU A 25 -6.06 -44.79 22.12
CA LEU A 25 -6.53 -43.67 23.01
C LEU A 25 -5.32 -42.75 23.40
N VAL A 26 -5.39 -41.49 23.90
CA VAL A 26 -6.39 -40.38 23.86
C VAL A 26 -5.88 -39.08 24.56
N LEU A 27 -6.30 -37.89 24.09
CA LEU A 27 -6.49 -36.56 24.78
C LEU A 27 -5.37 -35.96 25.70
N ARG A 28 -5.45 -34.74 26.28
CA ARG A 28 -6.43 -33.60 26.35
C ARG A 28 -5.60 -32.27 26.33
N THR A 29 -6.03 -31.01 26.20
CA THR A 29 -7.21 -30.17 26.57
C THR A 29 -7.31 -28.94 25.62
N ASP A 30 -8.37 -28.12 25.51
CA ASP A 30 -9.82 -28.18 25.84
C ASP A 30 -10.55 -26.96 25.18
N ASP A 31 -11.87 -26.90 24.95
CA ASP A 31 -12.99 -27.87 25.05
C ASP A 31 -14.04 -27.55 23.93
N ILE A 32 -15.30 -27.19 24.26
CA ILE A 32 -16.47 -27.02 23.35
C ILE A 32 -17.00 -25.54 23.48
N ILE A 33 -18.04 -24.94 22.88
CA ILE A 33 -19.48 -25.20 22.54
C ILE A 33 -19.92 -24.11 21.50
N VAL A 34 -21.00 -24.15 20.69
CA VAL A 34 -22.27 -24.90 20.54
C VAL A 34 -22.52 -25.04 19.01
N ALA A 35 -22.94 -26.12 18.35
CA ALA A 35 -23.86 -27.26 18.59
C ALA A 35 -25.35 -27.01 18.22
N ASN A 36 -26.03 -28.05 17.72
CA ASN A 36 -27.43 -28.09 17.22
C ASN A 36 -27.92 -29.56 17.21
N THR A 37 -29.21 -29.87 17.42
CA THR A 37 -29.71 -31.26 17.54
C THR A 37 -31.18 -31.47 17.10
N ASP A 38 -31.44 -32.56 16.37
CA ASP A 38 -32.76 -33.17 16.13
C ASP A 38 -33.23 -34.02 17.35
N HIS A 39 -34.32 -34.83 17.40
CA HIS A 39 -35.11 -35.67 16.46
C HIS A 39 -36.40 -36.16 17.24
N PRO A 40 -37.27 -37.13 16.82
CA PRO A 40 -37.61 -37.72 15.51
C PRO A 40 -39.15 -37.93 15.23
N ASP A 41 -39.45 -38.52 14.06
CA ASP A 41 -40.44 -39.61 13.78
C ASP A 41 -41.93 -39.44 13.30
N GLN A 42 -42.13 -39.89 12.04
CA GLN A 42 -43.20 -40.73 11.41
C GLN A 42 -44.72 -40.39 11.21
N ARG A 43 -45.11 -40.51 9.91
CA ARG A 43 -46.44 -40.85 9.29
C ARG A 43 -47.54 -39.75 9.28
N HIS A 44 -48.43 -39.62 8.27
CA HIS A 44 -48.81 -40.50 7.14
C HIS A 44 -49.34 -39.75 5.87
N ARG A 45 -49.02 -40.29 4.65
CA ARG A 45 -49.80 -40.30 3.37
C ARG A 45 -50.22 -39.02 2.58
N LYS A 46 -49.78 -38.97 1.30
CA LYS A 46 -50.51 -38.65 0.01
C LYS A 46 -51.18 -37.26 -0.17
N HIS A 47 -51.42 -36.69 -1.37
CA HIS A 47 -51.11 -36.98 -2.81
C HIS A 47 -51.12 -35.63 -3.57
N GLU A 48 -50.13 -35.29 -4.41
CA GLU A 48 -50.21 -35.24 -5.90
C GLU A 48 -50.58 -33.86 -6.52
N LYS A 49 -50.60 -33.74 -7.87
CA LYS A 49 -50.37 -32.48 -8.64
C LYS A 49 -51.56 -32.01 -9.49
N SER A 50 -51.75 -30.68 -9.61
CA SER A 50 -51.98 -29.87 -10.85
C SER A 50 -52.45 -28.44 -10.44
N LYS A 51 -52.27 -27.32 -11.18
CA LYS A 51 -52.48 -26.94 -12.60
C LYS A 51 -53.96 -27.09 -13.05
N GLU A 52 -54.60 -26.14 -13.74
CA GLU A 52 -54.20 -24.80 -14.25
C GLU A 52 -55.43 -23.98 -14.71
N SER A 53 -55.38 -22.63 -14.69
CA SER A 53 -56.30 -21.70 -15.41
C SER A 53 -57.78 -21.62 -14.91
N LYS A 54 -58.66 -20.68 -15.31
CA LYS A 54 -58.57 -19.45 -16.15
C LYS A 54 -59.77 -18.50 -15.86
N LEU A 55 -59.54 -17.19 -16.06
CA LEU A 55 -60.47 -16.13 -16.56
C LEU A 55 -61.95 -16.03 -16.06
N GLY A 56 -62.35 -14.87 -15.50
CA GLY A 56 -63.77 -14.53 -15.35
C GLY A 56 -64.09 -13.21 -14.61
N ALA A 57 -64.85 -12.33 -15.27
CA ALA A 57 -65.55 -11.16 -14.72
C ALA A 57 -66.84 -10.95 -15.56
N PRO A 58 -67.96 -10.33 -15.09
CA PRO A 58 -67.98 -9.19 -14.16
C PRO A 58 -69.17 -9.10 -13.15
N ALA A 59 -69.23 -7.95 -12.44
CA ALA A 59 -70.43 -7.18 -12.04
C ALA A 59 -71.07 -7.28 -10.62
N ARG A 60 -71.22 -6.08 -10.05
CA ARG A 60 -72.24 -5.56 -9.08
C ARG A 60 -72.38 -6.12 -7.64
N ARG A 61 -71.87 -5.28 -6.71
CA ARG A 61 -72.50 -4.79 -5.45
C ARG A 61 -73.36 -5.77 -4.62
N SER A 62 -72.83 -6.12 -3.45
CA SER A 62 -73.48 -5.75 -2.18
C SER A 62 -72.45 -5.52 -1.07
N SER A 63 -72.88 -4.87 0.00
CA SER A 63 -72.09 -4.31 1.11
C SER A 63 -71.22 -5.28 1.91
N LEU A 64 -70.01 -4.84 2.28
CA LEU A 64 -69.51 -4.98 3.67
C LEU A 64 -68.52 -3.85 4.02
N ARG A 65 -68.26 -3.65 5.32
CA ARG A 65 -67.44 -2.54 5.86
C ARG A 65 -65.94 -2.74 5.56
N THR A 66 -65.31 -1.75 4.95
CA THR A 66 -63.85 -1.57 5.04
C THR A 66 -63.50 -0.83 6.33
N SER A 67 -62.92 -1.52 7.31
CA SER A 67 -62.16 -0.84 8.37
C SER A 67 -60.90 -0.24 7.76
N ALA A 68 -60.44 0.90 8.27
CA ALA A 68 -59.14 1.44 7.88
C ALA A 68 -58.02 0.63 8.56
N GLU A 69 -57.04 0.19 7.79
CA GLU A 69 -55.79 -0.34 8.35
C GLU A 69 -54.91 0.84 8.79
N HIS A 70 -54.50 0.84 10.07
CA HIS A 70 -53.50 1.78 10.55
C HIS A 70 -52.11 1.42 10.01
N PRO A 71 -51.29 2.40 9.56
CA PRO A 71 -49.87 2.17 9.37
C PRO A 71 -49.23 1.70 10.67
N SER A 72 -48.30 0.74 10.61
CA SER A 72 -47.66 0.21 11.81
C SER A 72 -46.95 1.33 12.58
N ALA A 73 -47.07 1.31 13.92
CA ALA A 73 -46.55 2.38 14.78
C ALA A 73 -45.03 2.60 14.59
N VAL A 74 -44.30 1.54 14.26
CA VAL A 74 -42.86 1.59 13.93
C VAL A 74 -42.61 2.43 12.66
N ALA A 75 -43.39 2.25 11.59
CA ALA A 75 -43.25 3.04 10.37
C ALA A 75 -43.60 4.52 10.63
N GLY A 76 -44.67 4.80 11.38
CA GLY A 76 -45.02 6.15 11.80
C GLY A 76 -43.94 6.84 12.64
N PHE A 77 -43.32 6.10 13.57
CA PHE A 77 -42.20 6.60 14.38
C PHE A 77 -40.95 6.89 13.52
N VAL A 78 -40.56 5.99 12.62
CA VAL A 78 -39.40 6.18 11.74
C VAL A 78 -39.60 7.38 10.81
N VAL A 79 -40.78 7.53 10.19
CA VAL A 79 -41.09 8.68 9.32
C VAL A 79 -41.08 10.00 10.10
N THR A 80 -41.57 10.02 11.34
CA THR A 80 -41.58 11.23 12.18
C THR A 80 -40.23 11.56 12.84
N GLU A 81 -39.33 10.59 13.04
CA GLU A 81 -37.93 10.89 13.40
C GLU A 81 -37.13 11.41 12.20
N LEU A 82 -37.35 10.85 11.00
CA LEU A 82 -36.69 11.30 9.78
C LEU A 82 -37.05 12.75 9.42
N SER A 83 -38.33 13.16 9.55
CA SER A 83 -38.72 14.55 9.28
C SER A 83 -38.05 15.54 10.23
N LYS A 84 -37.99 15.25 11.53
CA LYS A 84 -37.27 16.06 12.53
C LYS A 84 -35.78 16.19 12.20
N PHE A 85 -35.13 15.11 11.77
CA PHE A 85 -33.72 15.14 11.36
C PHE A 85 -33.50 16.07 10.14
N TYR A 86 -34.38 16.00 9.14
CA TYR A 86 -34.35 16.91 7.99
C TYR A 86 -34.66 18.37 8.37
N ASP A 87 -35.51 18.64 9.36
CA ASP A 87 -35.76 19.99 9.87
C ASP A 87 -34.55 20.63 10.61
N VAL A 88 -33.63 19.82 11.16
CA VAL A 88 -32.41 20.31 11.81
C VAL A 88 -31.26 20.46 10.80
N PHE A 89 -30.97 19.41 10.01
CA PHE A 89 -29.76 19.35 9.18
C PHE A 89 -30.02 19.60 7.68
N GLY A 90 -31.28 19.57 7.24
CA GLY A 90 -31.65 19.62 5.83
C GLY A 90 -31.28 18.35 5.06
N PHE A 91 -31.58 18.32 3.75
CA PHE A 91 -31.28 17.19 2.86
C PHE A 91 -29.81 16.70 2.95
N LEU A 92 -28.86 17.64 3.10
CA LEU A 92 -27.43 17.35 3.24
C LEU A 92 -27.04 16.63 4.55
N GLY A 93 -27.95 16.48 5.52
CA GLY A 93 -27.69 15.77 6.77
C GLY A 93 -27.38 14.28 6.59
N VAL A 94 -28.07 13.60 5.67
CA VAL A 94 -27.83 12.17 5.41
C VAL A 94 -26.48 11.92 4.69
N PRO A 95 -26.12 12.67 3.63
CA PRO A 95 -24.76 12.65 3.09
C PRO A 95 -23.66 12.91 4.13
N MET A 96 -23.85 13.89 5.03
CA MET A 96 -22.89 14.15 6.12
C MET A 96 -22.72 12.94 7.05
N MET A 97 -23.83 12.30 7.44
CA MET A 97 -23.81 11.10 8.28
C MET A 97 -23.02 9.96 7.64
N ILE A 98 -23.29 9.66 6.38
CA ILE A 98 -22.61 8.61 5.61
C ILE A 98 -21.11 8.93 5.49
N VAL A 99 -20.77 10.18 5.16
CA VAL A 99 -19.38 10.63 5.02
C VAL A 99 -18.62 10.55 6.34
N PHE A 100 -19.22 10.87 7.50
CA PHE A 100 -18.57 10.68 8.80
C PHE A 100 -18.37 9.21 9.18
N ALA A 101 -19.36 8.34 8.88
CA ALA A 101 -19.22 6.90 9.12
C ALA A 101 -18.10 6.29 8.27
N LEU A 102 -18.07 6.60 6.97
CA LEU A 102 -16.99 6.19 6.07
C LEU A 102 -15.63 6.76 6.49
N SER A 103 -15.59 8.01 6.98
CA SER A 103 -14.37 8.61 7.52
C SER A 103 -13.86 7.89 8.76
N ALA A 104 -14.75 7.50 9.68
CA ALA A 104 -14.38 6.72 10.86
C ALA A 104 -13.78 5.37 10.45
N ILE A 105 -14.48 4.61 9.59
CA ILE A 105 -14.04 3.31 9.06
C ILE A 105 -12.64 3.43 8.44
N TRP A 106 -12.45 4.35 7.49
CA TRP A 106 -11.16 4.50 6.82
C TRP A 106 -10.05 5.00 7.76
N THR A 107 -10.36 5.81 8.76
CA THR A 107 -9.35 6.23 9.75
C THR A 107 -8.88 5.06 10.61
N PHE A 108 -9.76 4.09 10.93
CA PHE A 108 -9.36 2.83 11.57
C PHE A 108 -8.60 1.91 10.61
N THR A 109 -8.96 1.84 9.33
CA THR A 109 -8.17 1.12 8.30
C THR A 109 -6.75 1.68 8.18
N LEU A 110 -6.61 3.02 8.16
CA LEU A 110 -5.31 3.69 8.19
C LEU A 110 -4.52 3.38 9.47
N ALA A 111 -5.18 3.12 10.62
CA ALA A 111 -4.50 2.77 11.86
C ALA A 111 -3.91 1.36 11.77
N TYR A 112 -4.70 0.39 11.28
CA TYR A 112 -4.23 -0.97 11.01
C TYR A 112 -3.07 -1.00 9.99
N ILE A 113 -3.13 -0.16 8.93
CA ILE A 113 -2.04 0.01 7.94
C ILE A 113 -0.69 0.39 8.57
N GLN A 114 -0.65 1.09 9.71
CA GLN A 114 0.62 1.47 10.34
C GLN A 114 1.35 0.27 10.96
N VAL A 115 0.60 -0.73 11.43
CA VAL A 115 1.14 -1.94 12.08
C VAL A 115 1.34 -3.06 11.05
N HIS A 116 0.28 -3.34 10.28
CA HIS A 116 0.17 -4.48 9.37
C HIS A 116 0.31 -4.03 7.91
N ALA A 117 1.32 -3.20 7.61
CA ALA A 117 1.53 -2.59 6.31
C ALA A 117 1.68 -3.63 5.18
N THR A 118 2.59 -4.59 5.35
CA THR A 118 2.85 -5.67 4.39
C THR A 118 1.61 -6.56 4.20
N GLU A 119 0.94 -6.96 5.28
CA GLU A 119 -0.29 -7.78 5.22
C GLU A 119 -1.41 -7.06 4.47
N MET A 120 -1.65 -5.77 4.75
CA MET A 120 -2.68 -4.99 4.05
C MET A 120 -2.33 -4.80 2.58
N ALA A 121 -1.08 -4.48 2.25
CA ALA A 121 -0.64 -4.37 0.85
C ALA A 121 -0.83 -5.69 0.09
N ASN A 122 -0.46 -6.82 0.70
CA ASN A 122 -0.66 -8.13 0.11
C ASN A 122 -2.13 -8.54 -0.03
N SER A 123 -2.95 -8.24 0.98
CA SER A 123 -4.38 -8.54 0.98
C SER A 123 -5.11 -7.74 -0.10
N VAL A 124 -4.87 -6.42 -0.15
CA VAL A 124 -5.50 -5.51 -1.13
C VAL A 124 -5.08 -5.84 -2.57
N MET A 125 -3.82 -6.22 -2.77
CA MET A 125 -3.28 -6.49 -4.11
C MET A 125 -3.35 -7.98 -4.50
N ASN A 126 -3.85 -8.85 -3.62
CA ASN A 126 -3.84 -10.31 -3.75
C ASN A 126 -2.44 -10.85 -4.11
N THR A 127 -1.49 -10.66 -3.20
CA THR A 127 -0.08 -11.13 -3.31
C THR A 127 0.43 -11.84 -2.06
N THR A 128 -0.47 -12.26 -1.15
CA THR A 128 -0.16 -12.91 0.14
C THR A 128 0.72 -14.17 0.05
N HIS A 129 0.62 -14.90 -1.06
CA HIS A 129 1.30 -16.19 -1.25
C HIS A 129 2.66 -16.07 -1.96
N PHE A 130 3.06 -14.87 -2.38
CA PHE A 130 4.32 -14.64 -3.11
C PHE A 130 5.43 -14.14 -2.17
N ASP A 131 6.67 -14.52 -2.47
CA ASP A 131 7.89 -14.07 -1.78
C ASP A 131 7.81 -14.21 -0.23
N ASN A 132 7.27 -15.33 0.26
CA ASN A 132 7.01 -15.60 1.69
C ASN A 132 6.19 -14.50 2.40
N GLY A 133 5.35 -13.78 1.65
CA GLY A 133 4.56 -12.65 2.14
C GLY A 133 5.30 -11.30 2.09
N GLU A 134 6.49 -11.20 1.50
CA GLU A 134 7.27 -9.95 1.40
C GLU A 134 7.44 -9.47 -0.06
N PHE A 135 6.44 -9.71 -0.92
CA PHE A 135 6.42 -9.28 -2.32
C PHE A 135 6.73 -7.78 -2.50
N TRP A 136 6.17 -6.92 -1.63
CA TRP A 136 6.26 -5.46 -1.75
C TRP A 136 7.51 -4.84 -1.08
N GLN A 137 8.23 -5.59 -0.24
CA GLN A 137 9.43 -5.12 0.51
C GLN A 137 9.24 -3.72 1.14
N LEU A 138 8.08 -3.46 1.77
CA LEU A 138 7.71 -2.12 2.22
C LEU A 138 8.64 -1.62 3.36
N PRO A 139 9.10 -0.36 3.31
CA PRO A 139 9.84 0.24 4.42
C PRO A 139 9.00 0.21 5.71
N ARG A 140 9.56 -0.38 6.77
CA ARG A 140 8.94 -0.43 8.10
C ARG A 140 9.44 0.75 8.94
N PRO A 141 8.61 1.75 9.27
CA PRO A 141 9.02 2.91 10.06
C PRO A 141 9.24 2.56 11.53
N ASP A 142 9.87 3.47 12.28
CA ASP A 142 10.19 3.27 13.70
C ASP A 142 8.94 2.96 14.54
N GLU A 143 9.06 2.02 15.47
CA GLU A 143 7.97 1.54 16.34
C GLU A 143 7.31 2.68 17.12
N ALA A 144 8.10 3.67 17.57
CA ALA A 144 7.58 4.86 18.24
C ALA A 144 6.66 5.71 17.33
N ILE A 145 6.97 5.80 16.04
CA ILE A 145 6.13 6.50 15.05
C ILE A 145 4.88 5.67 14.77
N VAL A 146 5.00 4.35 14.62
CA VAL A 146 3.86 3.43 14.45
C VAL A 146 2.88 3.56 15.61
N VAL A 147 3.32 3.37 16.86
CA VAL A 147 2.48 3.44 18.06
C VAL A 147 1.80 4.81 18.20
N SER A 148 2.56 5.90 18.03
CA SER A 148 1.98 7.25 18.08
C SER A 148 0.92 7.48 17.00
N SER A 149 1.16 6.97 15.79
CA SER A 149 0.22 7.08 14.66
C SER A 149 -1.05 6.28 14.87
N VAL A 150 -0.95 5.05 15.40
CA VAL A 150 -2.10 4.19 15.73
C VAL A 150 -2.99 4.85 16.78
N VAL A 151 -2.40 5.40 17.85
CA VAL A 151 -3.14 6.11 18.90
C VAL A 151 -3.85 7.34 18.34
N MET A 152 -3.14 8.18 17.58
CA MET A 152 -3.70 9.42 17.01
C MET A 152 -4.82 9.13 16.00
N LEU A 153 -4.63 8.17 15.08
CA LEU A 153 -5.67 7.77 14.14
C LEU A 153 -6.88 7.15 14.84
N SER A 154 -6.68 6.31 15.86
CA SER A 154 -7.79 5.71 16.61
C SER A 154 -8.63 6.79 17.31
N LEU A 155 -7.99 7.79 17.92
CA LEU A 155 -8.68 8.96 18.49
C LEU A 155 -9.44 9.77 17.44
N PHE A 156 -8.90 9.91 16.22
CA PHE A 156 -9.61 10.59 15.13
C PHE A 156 -10.79 9.76 14.58
N GLY A 157 -10.67 8.43 14.47
CA GLY A 157 -11.75 7.52 14.08
C GLY A 157 -12.92 7.56 15.07
N ILE A 158 -12.61 7.48 16.37
CA ILE A 158 -13.58 7.71 17.47
C ILE A 158 -14.19 9.11 17.36
N GLY A 159 -13.39 10.13 17.01
CA GLY A 159 -13.86 11.48 16.74
C GLY A 159 -14.91 11.57 15.63
N TYR A 160 -14.66 10.95 14.47
CA TYR A 160 -15.59 10.95 13.34
C TYR A 160 -16.86 10.15 13.64
N ALA A 161 -16.75 8.99 14.29
CA ALA A 161 -17.89 8.24 14.80
C ALA A 161 -18.71 9.08 15.81
N GLY A 162 -18.03 9.82 16.68
CA GLY A 162 -18.62 10.76 17.62
C GLY A 162 -19.40 11.90 16.95
N LEU A 163 -18.99 12.37 15.76
CA LEU A 163 -19.77 13.36 14.98
C LEU A 163 -21.06 12.75 14.41
N ALA A 164 -21.02 11.50 13.96
CA ALA A 164 -22.21 10.78 13.52
C ALA A 164 -23.19 10.54 14.70
N VAL A 165 -22.69 10.09 15.85
CA VAL A 165 -23.49 9.91 17.09
C VAL A 165 -24.06 11.25 17.59
N LEU A 166 -23.28 12.34 17.54
CA LEU A 166 -23.71 13.71 17.87
C LEU A 166 -24.94 14.13 17.03
N MET A 167 -24.94 13.85 15.72
CA MET A 167 -26.08 14.17 14.84
C MET A 167 -27.31 13.28 15.09
N LEU A 168 -27.13 12.00 15.42
CA LEU A 168 -28.22 11.07 15.71
C LEU A 168 -28.89 11.31 17.07
N PHE A 169 -28.11 11.54 18.12
CA PHE A 169 -28.61 11.50 19.50
C PHE A 169 -28.75 12.86 20.17
N LEU A 170 -27.86 13.83 19.91
CA LEU A 170 -27.85 15.09 20.68
C LEU A 170 -28.85 16.14 20.18
N TYR A 171 -29.47 15.93 19.01
CA TYR A 171 -30.70 16.65 18.64
C TYR A 171 -31.87 16.35 19.63
N ARG A 172 -31.88 15.15 20.24
CA ARG A 172 -32.92 14.73 21.20
C ARG A 172 -32.69 15.30 22.61
N ARG A 173 -31.44 15.52 23.03
CA ARG A 173 -31.12 15.80 24.45
C ARG A 173 -31.52 17.20 24.94
N THR A 174 -31.67 18.18 24.05
CA THR A 174 -32.18 19.51 24.40
C THR A 174 -33.67 19.48 24.79
N HIS A 175 -34.47 18.57 24.21
CA HIS A 175 -35.90 18.43 24.50
C HIS A 175 -36.21 18.29 26.00
N ASN A 176 -35.44 17.47 26.71
CA ASN A 176 -35.70 17.17 28.13
C ASN A 176 -35.13 18.21 29.10
N ARG A 177 -34.29 19.15 28.63
CA ARG A 177 -33.69 20.19 29.48
C ARG A 177 -34.49 21.49 29.54
N ASP A 178 -35.41 21.69 28.60
CA ASP A 178 -36.37 22.81 28.68
C ASP A 178 -37.62 22.43 29.50
N THR A 179 -38.08 21.17 29.43
CA THR A 179 -39.19 20.65 30.28
C THR A 179 -38.86 20.65 31.77
N THR A 180 -37.59 20.46 32.14
CA THR A 180 -37.13 20.62 33.53
C THR A 180 -36.97 22.08 33.94
N ARG A 181 -36.86 23.01 32.97
CA ARG A 181 -36.63 24.43 33.25
C ARG A 181 -37.91 25.25 33.33
N THR A 182 -38.98 24.84 32.63
CA THR A 182 -40.34 25.40 32.82
C THR A 182 -40.88 25.12 34.23
N ASN A 183 -40.51 23.99 34.84
CA ASN A 183 -41.03 23.57 36.13
C ASN A 183 -40.22 24.11 37.34
N ALA A 184 -39.05 24.71 37.08
CA ALA A 184 -38.20 25.35 38.10
C ALA A 184 -38.37 26.89 38.14
N GLY A 185 -39.37 27.44 37.44
CA GLY A 185 -39.59 28.88 37.29
C GLY A 185 -40.39 29.57 38.40
N ASN A 186 -40.74 28.86 39.49
CA ASN A 186 -41.56 29.37 40.59
C ASN A 186 -40.95 28.97 41.95
N LEU A 187 -39.88 29.65 42.38
CA LEU A 187 -39.65 29.93 43.81
C LEU A 187 -38.67 31.10 44.01
N ASP A 188 -38.96 31.88 45.06
CA ASP A 188 -38.13 32.83 45.82
C ASP A 188 -37.58 34.13 45.20
N ASN A 189 -37.65 35.18 46.03
CA ASN A 189 -37.30 36.56 45.72
C ASN A 189 -36.12 37.03 46.59
N ALA A 190 -35.05 37.54 45.95
CA ALA A 190 -34.14 38.58 46.48
C ALA A 190 -33.34 38.26 47.78
N PRO A 191 -32.39 39.12 48.23
CA PRO A 191 -31.81 40.30 47.57
C PRO A 191 -30.30 40.18 47.26
N ASN A 192 -29.77 41.20 46.56
CA ASN A 192 -28.35 41.32 46.22
C ASN A 192 -27.45 41.49 47.45
N LYS A 193 -26.19 41.06 47.36
CA LYS A 193 -25.10 41.53 48.23
C LYS A 193 -23.83 41.76 47.41
N VAL A 194 -23.13 42.86 47.69
CA VAL A 194 -21.92 43.30 46.96
C VAL A 194 -20.66 42.80 47.67
N VAL A 195 -19.76 42.20 46.89
CA VAL A 195 -18.37 41.86 47.21
C VAL A 195 -17.60 42.07 45.89
N GLY A 196 -16.36 42.58 45.83
CA GLY A 196 -15.43 42.99 46.87
C GLY A 196 -14.01 42.75 46.33
N SER A 197 -13.09 43.71 46.46
CA SER A 197 -11.78 43.62 45.78
C SER A 197 -10.85 42.58 46.40
N GLY A 198 -9.92 42.05 45.58
CA GLY A 198 -8.88 41.12 46.01
C GLY A 198 -7.78 40.99 44.95
N ASP A 199 -6.65 41.66 45.18
CA ASP A 199 -5.45 41.61 44.34
C ASP A 199 -4.60 40.37 44.60
N SER A 200 -3.92 39.85 43.57
CA SER A 200 -2.51 39.43 43.71
C SER A 200 -1.80 39.37 42.35
N THR A 201 -0.65 40.05 42.28
CA THR A 201 0.33 40.08 41.19
C THR A 201 1.00 38.73 40.91
N ILE A 202 1.67 38.58 39.74
CA ILE A 202 3.08 38.13 39.69
C ILE A 202 3.78 38.39 38.33
N ILE A 203 4.99 38.97 38.42
CA ILE A 203 6.15 39.02 37.49
C ILE A 203 6.01 39.65 36.09
N GLU A 204 6.90 40.61 35.81
CA GLU A 204 7.27 41.09 34.47
C GLU A 204 8.57 40.45 33.96
N ALA A 205 8.68 40.26 32.64
CA ALA A 205 9.93 40.35 31.87
C ALA A 205 9.64 40.55 30.36
N GLY A 206 10.58 41.13 29.59
CA GLY A 206 10.58 41.05 28.11
C GLY A 206 10.03 42.24 27.31
N GLU A 207 10.52 43.46 27.55
CA GLU A 207 10.28 44.64 26.69
C GLU A 207 11.35 44.83 25.60
N LEU A 208 11.35 44.02 24.52
CA LEU A 208 12.05 44.41 23.27
C LEU A 208 11.48 43.88 21.92
N LYS A 209 10.34 43.17 21.92
CA LYS A 209 9.54 42.92 20.68
C LYS A 209 8.13 43.52 20.71
N LYS A 210 7.75 44.17 21.81
CA LYS A 210 6.39 44.63 22.06
C LYS A 210 5.94 45.86 21.26
N SER A 211 6.82 46.63 20.61
CA SER A 211 6.39 47.82 19.83
C SER A 211 5.56 47.44 18.59
N LYS A 212 6.14 46.72 17.62
CA LYS A 212 5.40 46.23 16.43
C LYS A 212 4.27 45.27 16.82
N LEU A 213 4.43 44.48 17.88
CA LEU A 213 3.39 43.56 18.34
C LEU A 213 2.20 44.29 18.99
N ARG A 214 2.42 45.34 19.81
CA ARG A 214 1.35 46.22 20.32
C ARG A 214 0.68 46.99 19.19
N ALA A 215 1.43 47.50 18.21
CA ALA A 215 0.82 48.14 17.04
C ALA A 215 -0.13 47.19 16.29
N PHE A 216 0.28 45.92 16.11
CA PHE A 216 -0.58 44.90 15.50
C PHE A 216 -1.78 44.52 16.38
N THR A 217 -1.62 44.28 17.69
CA THR A 217 -2.75 43.93 18.56
C THR A 217 -3.73 45.09 18.79
N VAL A 218 -3.25 46.35 18.84
CA VAL A 218 -4.12 47.55 18.89
C VAL A 218 -4.87 47.74 17.57
N TRP A 219 -4.24 47.47 16.42
CA TRP A 219 -4.94 47.45 15.13
C TRP A 219 -6.02 46.35 15.09
N VAL A 220 -5.70 45.15 15.57
CA VAL A 220 -6.65 44.00 15.69
C VAL A 220 -7.73 44.22 16.75
N SER A 221 -7.51 45.03 17.80
CA SER A 221 -8.54 45.37 18.79
C SER A 221 -9.50 46.45 18.29
N ASN A 222 -9.04 47.35 17.42
CA ASN A 222 -9.85 48.41 16.81
C ASN A 222 -10.72 47.92 15.63
N VAL A 223 -10.57 46.66 15.22
CA VAL A 223 -11.46 46.00 14.27
C VAL A 223 -12.69 45.43 15.02
N PRO A 224 -13.94 45.72 14.58
CA PRO A 224 -15.16 45.14 15.15
C PRO A 224 -15.07 43.61 15.29
N LYS A 225 -15.59 43.06 16.40
CA LYS A 225 -15.47 41.63 16.75
C LYS A 225 -15.84 40.71 15.58
N ASP A 226 -16.99 40.96 14.97
CA ASP A 226 -17.52 40.24 13.81
C ASP A 226 -16.53 40.20 12.62
N ILE A 227 -15.85 41.32 12.36
CA ILE A 227 -14.89 41.46 11.26
C ILE A 227 -13.60 40.71 11.60
N ARG A 228 -13.12 40.82 12.83
CA ARG A 228 -11.95 40.09 13.32
C ARG A 228 -12.18 38.59 13.24
N ASP A 229 -13.31 38.10 13.73
CA ASP A 229 -13.64 36.68 13.74
C ASP A 229 -13.80 36.14 12.30
N HIS A 230 -14.30 36.95 11.36
CA HIS A 230 -14.33 36.59 9.93
C HIS A 230 -12.92 36.44 9.34
N TYR A 231 -12.03 37.43 9.51
CA TYR A 231 -10.66 37.34 8.99
C TYR A 231 -9.81 36.27 9.71
N CYS A 232 -9.96 36.10 11.02
CA CYS A 232 -9.31 35.01 11.76
C CYS A 232 -9.81 33.64 11.29
N THR A 233 -11.10 33.48 10.97
CA THR A 233 -11.61 32.22 10.42
C THR A 233 -11.05 31.95 9.02
N ALA A 234 -10.93 32.98 8.16
CA ALA A 234 -10.30 32.85 6.85
C ALA A 234 -8.78 32.55 6.94
N ALA A 235 -8.08 33.13 7.92
CA ALA A 235 -6.69 32.80 8.21
C ALA A 235 -6.52 31.34 8.68
N LEU A 236 -7.51 30.78 9.41
CA LEU A 236 -7.57 29.37 9.78
C LEU A 236 -7.99 28.42 8.64
N ASP A 237 -8.32 28.95 7.46
CA ASP A 237 -8.54 28.16 6.25
C ASP A 237 -7.25 28.03 5.40
N LEU A 238 -6.32 29.00 5.49
CA LEU A 238 -5.08 29.04 4.70
C LEU A 238 -4.10 27.86 4.96
N PRO A 239 -3.78 27.44 6.20
CA PRO A 239 -2.88 26.31 6.44
C PRO A 239 -3.35 25.00 5.80
N LYS A 240 -4.67 24.79 5.70
CA LYS A 240 -5.24 23.60 5.04
C LYS A 240 -4.98 23.60 3.54
N LEU A 241 -5.24 24.74 2.88
CA LEU A 241 -4.96 24.92 1.46
C LEU A 241 -3.47 24.77 1.16
N ILE A 242 -2.59 25.22 2.07
CA ILE A 242 -1.14 24.97 1.99
C ILE A 242 -0.86 23.46 2.05
N PHE A 243 -1.30 22.71 3.08
CA PHE A 243 -1.00 21.28 3.20
C PHE A 243 -1.59 20.43 2.05
N GLN A 244 -2.77 20.78 1.53
CA GLN A 244 -3.37 20.17 0.34
C GLN A 244 -2.52 20.44 -0.91
N THR A 245 -1.99 21.67 -1.04
CA THR A 245 -1.08 22.03 -2.13
C THR A 245 0.28 21.34 -2.01
N THR A 246 0.83 21.22 -0.79
CA THR A 246 2.05 20.42 -0.51
C THR A 246 1.86 18.97 -0.91
N THR A 247 0.70 18.36 -0.60
CA THR A 247 0.38 16.97 -1.01
C THR A 247 0.40 16.83 -2.54
N LEU A 248 -0.16 17.81 -3.27
CA LEU A 248 -0.10 17.81 -4.74
C LEU A 248 1.33 17.96 -5.27
N PHE A 249 2.16 18.81 -4.65
CA PHE A 249 3.59 18.89 -4.97
C PHE A 249 4.33 17.57 -4.68
N THR A 250 3.98 16.83 -3.62
CA THR A 250 4.52 15.49 -3.36
C THR A 250 4.10 14.48 -4.44
N TYR A 251 2.83 14.49 -4.87
CA TYR A 251 2.38 13.61 -5.97
C TYR A 251 3.10 13.94 -7.29
N LEU A 252 3.34 15.23 -7.56
CA LEU A 252 4.17 15.66 -8.68
C LEU A 252 5.63 15.19 -8.53
N SER A 253 6.27 15.42 -7.39
CA SER A 253 7.70 15.13 -7.19
C SER A 253 8.03 13.65 -7.19
N HIS A 254 7.16 12.79 -6.64
CA HIS A 254 7.30 11.32 -6.67
C HIS A 254 6.73 10.68 -7.95
N GLY A 255 6.38 11.47 -8.97
CA GLY A 255 6.05 10.94 -10.31
C GLY A 255 4.71 10.22 -10.43
N PHE A 256 3.72 10.54 -9.58
CA PHE A 256 2.44 9.83 -9.54
C PHE A 256 1.74 9.78 -10.92
N PRO A 257 0.94 8.73 -11.19
CA PRO A 257 0.16 8.62 -12.42
C PRO A 257 -0.65 9.89 -12.74
N ALA A 258 -0.52 10.38 -13.98
CA ALA A 258 -1.15 11.62 -14.43
C ALA A 258 -2.69 11.70 -14.16
N PRO A 259 -3.49 10.61 -14.28
CA PRO A 259 -4.92 10.67 -13.93
C PRO A 259 -5.18 11.05 -12.47
N LEU A 260 -4.35 10.58 -11.52
CA LEU A 260 -4.44 10.93 -10.11
C LEU A 260 -4.06 12.38 -9.87
N VAL A 261 -2.96 12.84 -10.46
CA VAL A 261 -2.49 14.24 -10.38
C VAL A 261 -3.53 15.21 -10.93
N TYR A 262 -4.13 14.91 -12.08
CA TYR A 262 -5.17 15.74 -12.70
C TYR A 262 -6.47 15.74 -11.87
N SER A 263 -6.89 14.58 -11.34
CA SER A 263 -8.08 14.49 -10.48
C SER A 263 -7.92 15.29 -9.19
N TYR A 264 -6.74 15.19 -8.56
CA TYR A 264 -6.41 15.96 -7.36
C TYR A 264 -6.37 17.47 -7.65
N SER A 265 -5.72 17.89 -8.75
CA SER A 265 -5.56 19.32 -9.08
C SER A 265 -6.90 19.99 -9.44
N ILE A 266 -7.82 19.29 -10.10
CA ILE A 266 -9.20 19.78 -10.36
C ILE A 266 -9.97 19.97 -9.05
N LEU A 267 -9.94 18.98 -8.15
CA LEU A 267 -10.62 19.08 -6.85
C LEU A 267 -10.01 20.17 -5.97
N LEU A 268 -8.69 20.38 -6.05
CA LEU A 268 -7.99 21.42 -5.30
C LEU A 268 -8.33 22.81 -5.86
N LEU A 269 -8.37 22.99 -7.19
CA LEU A 269 -8.83 24.22 -7.83
C LEU A 269 -10.25 24.58 -7.39
N CYS A 270 -11.16 23.60 -7.35
CA CYS A 270 -12.51 23.78 -6.80
C CYS A 270 -12.48 24.23 -5.32
N ASN A 271 -11.60 23.68 -4.48
CA ASN A 271 -11.50 24.11 -3.08
C ASN A 271 -10.97 25.56 -2.94
N TRP A 272 -9.95 25.95 -3.71
CA TRP A 272 -9.47 27.34 -3.79
C TRP A 272 -10.56 28.29 -4.29
N PHE A 273 -11.41 27.88 -5.24
CA PHE A 273 -12.55 28.66 -5.72
C PHE A 273 -13.66 28.79 -4.66
N VAL A 274 -13.94 27.75 -3.88
CA VAL A 274 -14.87 27.84 -2.74
C VAL A 274 -14.30 28.75 -1.65
N ALA A 275 -13.00 28.70 -1.34
CA ALA A 275 -12.34 29.64 -0.42
C ALA A 275 -12.41 31.09 -0.90
N CYS A 276 -12.12 31.33 -2.19
CA CYS A 276 -12.30 32.62 -2.85
C CYS A 276 -13.73 33.14 -2.68
N TYR A 277 -14.75 32.38 -3.10
CA TYR A 277 -16.16 32.76 -3.00
C TYR A 277 -16.62 32.99 -1.54
N ARG A 278 -16.13 32.17 -0.60
CA ARG A 278 -16.36 32.30 0.84
C ARG A 278 -15.81 33.61 1.40
N SER A 279 -14.61 34.04 0.99
CA SER A 279 -14.05 35.36 1.35
C SER A 279 -14.86 36.54 0.80
N GLN A 280 -15.67 36.32 -0.24
CA GLN A 280 -16.56 37.36 -0.79
C GLN A 280 -17.86 37.55 0.00
N ARG A 281 -18.23 36.66 0.94
CA ARG A 281 -19.52 36.74 1.66
C ARG A 281 -19.38 36.92 3.17
N TYR A 282 -19.86 38.08 3.63
CA TYR A 282 -19.92 38.45 5.04
C TYR A 282 -21.25 38.05 5.72
N VAL A 283 -22.28 37.74 4.93
CA VAL A 283 -23.59 37.30 5.46
C VAL A 283 -23.47 35.86 5.94
N VAL A 284 -23.81 35.62 7.21
CA VAL A 284 -23.92 34.28 7.79
C VAL A 284 -24.98 33.49 7.01
N ASP A 285 -24.54 32.42 6.33
CA ASP A 285 -25.44 31.46 5.68
C ASP A 285 -26.20 30.70 6.78
N PRO A 286 -27.53 30.89 6.94
CA PRO A 286 -28.28 30.32 8.07
C PRO A 286 -28.36 28.79 8.02
N ASN A 287 -28.13 28.20 6.84
CA ASN A 287 -28.08 26.76 6.61
C ASN A 287 -26.64 26.25 6.35
N LEU A 288 -25.62 27.12 6.47
CA LEU A 288 -24.19 26.81 6.35
C LEU A 288 -23.80 25.97 5.12
N ILE A 289 -24.51 26.12 4.00
CA ILE A 289 -24.33 25.30 2.78
C ILE A 289 -22.92 25.48 2.22
N ILE A 290 -22.45 26.72 2.09
CA ILE A 290 -21.11 27.04 1.56
C ILE A 290 -20.01 26.49 2.49
N ALA A 291 -20.21 26.60 3.81
CA ALA A 291 -19.25 26.10 4.80
C ALA A 291 -19.20 24.57 4.83
N ARG A 292 -20.34 23.89 4.69
CA ARG A 292 -20.41 22.43 4.57
C ARG A 292 -19.69 21.95 3.32
N LEU A 293 -19.98 22.55 2.15
CA LEU A 293 -19.30 22.20 0.90
C LEU A 293 -17.77 22.36 1.01
N TYR A 294 -17.30 23.47 1.59
CA TYR A 294 -15.86 23.71 1.80
C TYR A 294 -15.21 22.63 2.68
N TYR A 295 -15.81 22.29 3.82
CA TYR A 295 -15.23 21.25 4.69
C TYR A 295 -15.45 19.81 4.19
N THR A 296 -16.32 19.59 3.19
CA THR A 296 -16.37 18.32 2.45
C THR A 296 -15.12 18.15 1.58
N TYR A 297 -14.58 19.21 0.96
CA TYR A 297 -13.28 19.14 0.28
C TYR A 297 -12.13 18.92 1.28
N ASP A 298 -12.12 19.62 2.42
CA ASP A 298 -11.13 19.36 3.49
C ASP A 298 -11.13 17.90 3.92
N LEU A 299 -12.31 17.31 4.10
CA LEU A 299 -12.47 15.93 4.52
C LEU A 299 -12.12 14.94 3.40
N PHE A 300 -12.43 15.26 2.14
CA PHE A 300 -11.95 14.49 0.99
C PHE A 300 -10.42 14.41 0.97
N PHE A 301 -9.71 15.54 1.11
CA PHE A 301 -8.25 15.53 1.08
C PHE A 301 -7.59 14.91 2.31
N ALA A 302 -8.22 14.99 3.49
CA ALA A 302 -7.70 14.39 4.72
C ALA A 302 -7.95 12.87 4.84
N VAL A 303 -8.98 12.35 4.18
CA VAL A 303 -9.47 10.96 4.35
C VAL A 303 -9.55 10.21 3.02
N PHE A 304 -10.26 10.72 2.03
CA PHE A 304 -10.62 9.96 0.82
C PHE A 304 -9.58 10.01 -0.30
N ALA A 305 -8.76 11.07 -0.40
CA ALA A 305 -7.75 11.17 -1.47
C ALA A 305 -6.73 10.01 -1.46
N PRO A 306 -6.20 9.55 -0.30
CA PRO A 306 -5.34 8.37 -0.26
C PRO A 306 -6.08 7.05 -0.60
N LEU A 307 -7.37 6.93 -0.27
CA LEU A 307 -8.20 5.79 -0.69
C LEU A 307 -8.38 5.74 -2.22
N VAL A 308 -8.57 6.90 -2.88
CA VAL A 308 -8.65 6.98 -4.35
C VAL A 308 -7.35 6.54 -5.01
N VAL A 309 -6.19 6.86 -4.42
CA VAL A 309 -4.89 6.36 -4.89
C VAL A 309 -4.80 4.83 -4.77
N LEU A 310 -5.23 4.26 -3.64
CA LEU A 310 -5.24 2.81 -3.45
C LEU A 310 -6.16 2.10 -4.46
N ILE A 311 -7.39 2.60 -4.64
CA ILE A 311 -8.37 2.09 -5.62
C ILE A 311 -7.83 2.12 -7.05
N TYR A 312 -7.08 3.17 -7.42
CA TYR A 312 -6.43 3.24 -8.73
C TYR A 312 -5.49 2.05 -8.95
N PHE A 313 -4.59 1.76 -8.01
CA PHE A 313 -3.65 0.66 -8.16
C PHE A 313 -4.31 -0.73 -8.12
N ILE A 314 -5.37 -0.93 -7.33
CA ILE A 314 -6.18 -2.17 -7.35
C ILE A 314 -6.70 -2.46 -8.78
N HIS A 315 -7.12 -1.42 -9.50
CA HIS A 315 -7.66 -1.58 -10.86
C HIS A 315 -6.60 -1.57 -11.97
N THR A 316 -5.43 -0.95 -11.77
CA THR A 316 -4.39 -0.89 -12.81
C THR A 316 -3.32 -1.96 -12.70
N PHE A 317 -3.05 -2.54 -11.52
CA PHE A 317 -1.89 -3.41 -11.31
C PHE A 317 -2.01 -4.76 -12.04
N GLN A 318 -1.18 -4.92 -13.07
CA GLN A 318 -1.09 -6.14 -13.87
C GLN A 318 0.00 -7.06 -13.32
N PHE A 319 -0.41 -8.23 -12.81
CA PHE A 319 0.48 -9.33 -12.45
C PHE A 319 -0.26 -10.66 -12.62
N ASN A 320 0.34 -11.60 -13.34
CA ASN A 320 -0.29 -12.88 -13.69
C ASN A 320 -0.18 -13.90 -12.54
N ARG A 321 -0.95 -13.64 -11.48
CA ARG A 321 -0.94 -14.42 -10.23
C ARG A 321 -1.16 -15.92 -10.45
N ALA A 322 -2.04 -16.28 -11.38
CA ALA A 322 -2.41 -17.68 -11.63
C ALA A 322 -1.33 -18.45 -12.41
N GLU A 323 -0.66 -17.81 -13.37
CA GLU A 323 0.56 -18.35 -13.98
C GLU A 323 1.68 -18.47 -12.96
N PHE A 324 1.94 -17.44 -12.16
CA PHE A 324 3.04 -17.48 -11.20
C PHE A 324 2.82 -18.52 -10.08
N ALA A 325 1.57 -18.77 -9.69
CA ALA A 325 1.23 -19.88 -8.80
C ALA A 325 1.69 -21.24 -9.36
N THR A 326 1.48 -21.52 -10.66
CA THR A 326 1.96 -22.79 -11.26
C THR A 326 3.48 -22.96 -11.17
N LYS A 327 4.25 -21.86 -11.21
CA LYS A 327 5.71 -21.88 -11.03
C LYS A 327 6.08 -22.23 -9.59
N MET A 328 5.41 -21.66 -8.60
CA MET A 328 5.63 -21.98 -7.18
C MET A 328 5.11 -23.37 -6.76
N GLU A 329 4.10 -23.92 -7.45
CA GLU A 329 3.58 -25.27 -7.21
C GLU A 329 4.51 -26.38 -7.73
N THR A 330 5.43 -26.08 -8.65
CA THR A 330 6.21 -27.08 -9.40
C THR A 330 7.73 -26.90 -9.29
N ILE A 331 8.22 -25.67 -9.15
CA ILE A 331 9.65 -25.36 -8.99
C ILE A 331 9.93 -25.24 -7.48
N GLN A 332 10.95 -25.96 -6.99
CA GLN A 332 11.27 -25.98 -5.57
C GLN A 332 11.65 -24.59 -5.02
N GLY A 333 11.08 -24.24 -3.86
CA GLY A 333 11.28 -22.94 -3.22
C GLY A 333 12.75 -22.67 -2.88
N GLY A 334 13.22 -21.48 -3.25
CA GLY A 334 14.63 -21.08 -3.17
C GLY A 334 15.28 -20.86 -4.54
N SER A 335 14.66 -21.28 -5.64
CA SER A 335 15.06 -20.84 -6.98
C SER A 335 14.70 -19.37 -7.22
N PHE A 336 15.56 -18.64 -7.92
CA PHE A 336 15.30 -17.28 -8.45
C PHE A 336 13.96 -17.20 -9.22
N ASP A 337 13.60 -18.26 -9.95
CA ASP A 337 12.34 -18.35 -10.71
C ASP A 337 11.07 -18.34 -9.83
N THR A 338 11.21 -18.52 -8.51
CA THR A 338 10.11 -18.41 -7.53
C THR A 338 9.96 -17.01 -6.92
N VAL A 339 10.84 -16.05 -7.25
CA VAL A 339 10.82 -14.68 -6.71
C VAL A 339 9.94 -13.76 -7.56
N ALA A 340 8.65 -13.72 -7.22
CA ALA A 340 7.58 -13.08 -7.99
C ALA A 340 7.81 -11.59 -8.27
N ARG A 341 8.35 -10.82 -7.32
CA ARG A 341 8.55 -9.37 -7.50
C ARG A 341 9.52 -9.03 -8.65
N LEU A 342 10.44 -9.94 -9.01
CA LEU A 342 11.38 -9.73 -10.12
C LEU A 342 10.68 -9.79 -11.49
N PHE A 343 9.58 -10.56 -11.59
CA PHE A 343 8.80 -10.74 -12.83
C PHE A 343 7.71 -9.68 -13.02
N GLY A 344 7.36 -8.91 -11.98
CA GLY A 344 6.39 -7.82 -12.07
C GLY A 344 6.84 -6.63 -12.93
N ASP A 345 5.94 -5.66 -13.11
CA ASP A 345 6.24 -4.37 -13.75
C ASP A 345 6.84 -3.41 -12.70
N PRO A 346 8.10 -2.95 -12.85
CA PRO A 346 8.76 -2.08 -11.87
C PRO A 346 8.18 -0.68 -11.82
N SER A 347 7.58 -0.17 -12.91
CA SER A 347 6.89 1.12 -12.90
C SER A 347 5.65 1.05 -12.02
N GLN A 348 4.89 -0.05 -12.11
CA GLN A 348 3.69 -0.28 -11.31
C GLN A 348 4.04 -0.61 -9.86
N ILE A 349 5.03 -1.48 -9.62
CA ILE A 349 5.50 -1.82 -8.27
C ILE A 349 6.07 -0.59 -7.56
N SER A 350 6.97 0.15 -8.20
CA SER A 350 7.52 1.40 -7.63
C SER A 350 6.42 2.43 -7.36
N SER A 351 5.51 2.65 -8.31
CA SER A 351 4.42 3.61 -8.13
C SER A 351 3.48 3.21 -6.98
N PHE A 352 3.19 1.92 -6.81
CA PHE A 352 2.40 1.42 -5.69
C PHE A 352 3.15 1.56 -4.37
N CYS A 353 4.41 1.12 -4.25
CA CYS A 353 5.16 1.22 -2.99
C CYS A 353 5.32 2.68 -2.54
N ASN A 354 5.59 3.60 -3.49
CA ASN A 354 5.61 5.05 -3.21
C ASN A 354 4.26 5.59 -2.74
N ALA A 355 3.17 5.17 -3.36
CA ALA A 355 1.82 5.56 -2.98
C ALA A 355 1.39 4.99 -1.62
N PHE A 356 1.73 3.73 -1.35
CA PHE A 356 1.41 3.04 -0.09
C PHE A 356 2.24 3.59 1.07
N HIS A 357 3.51 3.94 0.83
CA HIS A 357 4.32 4.67 1.80
C HIS A 357 3.71 6.03 2.18
N TYR A 358 2.95 6.69 1.28
CA TYR A 358 2.21 7.89 1.62
C TYR A 358 0.94 7.63 2.48
N LEU A 359 0.42 6.40 2.54
CA LEU A 359 -0.60 6.00 3.55
C LEU A 359 0.03 5.86 4.93
N GLN A 360 1.29 5.44 5.01
CA GLN A 360 2.04 5.31 6.26
C GLN A 360 2.44 6.68 6.84
N PHE A 361 2.83 6.66 8.11
CA PHE A 361 3.55 7.75 8.78
C PHE A 361 5.02 7.38 8.89
N SER A 362 5.84 7.79 7.94
CA SER A 362 7.28 7.50 7.92
C SER A 362 8.15 8.54 8.66
N SER A 363 7.57 9.64 9.12
CA SER A 363 8.30 10.70 9.82
C SER A 363 7.40 11.50 10.78
N GLY A 364 8.00 12.06 11.84
CA GLY A 364 7.30 12.93 12.79
C GLY A 364 6.68 14.19 12.15
N SER A 365 7.25 14.69 11.05
CA SER A 365 6.66 15.80 10.28
C SER A 365 5.38 15.36 9.56
N SER A 366 5.37 14.18 8.95
CA SER A 366 4.17 13.57 8.36
C SER A 366 3.07 13.34 9.40
N LEU A 367 3.46 12.91 10.61
CA LEU A 367 2.56 12.73 11.75
C LEU A 367 1.92 14.06 12.16
N PHE A 368 2.71 15.12 12.26
CA PHE A 368 2.24 16.45 12.63
C PHE A 368 1.19 17.01 11.67
N TYR A 369 1.48 17.15 10.36
CA TYR A 369 0.55 17.85 9.45
C TYR A 369 -0.71 17.04 9.14
N LYS A 370 -0.62 15.72 8.93
CA LYS A 370 -1.80 14.84 8.74
C LYS A 370 -2.69 14.82 9.99
N SER A 371 -2.11 14.84 11.19
CA SER A 371 -2.87 14.95 12.45
C SER A 371 -3.51 16.31 12.63
N ALA A 372 -2.79 17.39 12.31
CA ALA A 372 -3.34 18.75 12.36
C ALA A 372 -4.54 18.93 11.42
N LEU A 373 -4.47 18.35 10.20
CA LEU A 373 -5.60 18.35 9.26
C LEU A 373 -6.84 17.64 9.85
N ASN A 374 -6.67 16.46 10.45
CA ASN A 374 -7.76 15.70 11.06
C ASN A 374 -8.36 16.41 12.30
N LEU A 375 -7.52 16.94 13.19
CA LEU A 375 -7.97 17.72 14.35
C LEU A 375 -8.74 18.99 13.93
N LEU A 376 -8.24 19.70 12.90
CA LEU A 376 -8.93 20.87 12.31
C LEU A 376 -10.17 20.48 11.48
N SER A 377 -10.32 19.23 11.07
CA SER A 377 -11.54 18.71 10.45
C SER A 377 -12.61 18.50 11.52
N LEU A 378 -12.30 17.70 12.54
CA LEU A 378 -13.18 17.39 13.66
C LEU A 378 -13.68 18.65 14.40
N TYR A 379 -12.78 19.60 14.67
CA TYR A 379 -13.17 20.88 15.30
C TYR A 379 -14.17 21.68 14.46
N LYS A 380 -13.91 21.85 13.15
CA LYS A 380 -14.76 22.67 12.28
C LYS A 380 -16.12 21.99 12.02
N TRP A 381 -16.15 20.66 11.87
CA TRP A 381 -17.41 19.91 11.73
C TRP A 381 -18.24 19.88 13.03
N ARG A 382 -17.61 19.67 14.20
CA ARG A 382 -18.28 19.82 15.52
C ARG A 382 -18.91 21.20 15.68
N LYS A 383 -18.20 22.26 15.26
CA LYS A 383 -18.71 23.65 15.28
C LYS A 383 -19.94 23.80 14.37
N ILE A 384 -19.92 23.29 13.14
CA ILE A 384 -21.11 23.31 12.26
C ILE A 384 -22.30 22.59 12.90
N ILE A 385 -22.12 21.37 13.40
CA ILE A 385 -23.24 20.56 13.91
C ILE A 385 -23.89 21.28 15.11
N MET A 386 -23.09 21.82 16.03
CA MET A 386 -23.59 22.65 17.14
C MET A 386 -24.30 23.92 16.66
N THR A 387 -23.76 24.62 15.66
CA THR A 387 -24.42 25.83 15.10
C THR A 387 -25.72 25.50 14.36
N LEU A 388 -25.81 24.37 13.64
CA LEU A 388 -27.06 23.95 12.99
C LEU A 388 -28.15 23.61 14.02
N ILE A 389 -27.80 22.89 15.08
CA ILE A 389 -28.69 22.61 16.22
C ILE A 389 -29.16 23.92 16.87
N HIS A 390 -28.25 24.84 17.19
CA HIS A 390 -28.58 26.14 17.78
C HIS A 390 -29.48 27.00 16.87
N ASN A 391 -29.13 27.12 15.57
CA ASN A 391 -29.93 27.83 14.58
C ASN A 391 -31.33 27.20 14.40
N HIS A 392 -31.48 25.89 14.56
CA HIS A 392 -32.80 25.25 14.58
C HIS A 392 -33.59 25.65 15.84
N HIS A 393 -32.99 25.59 17.04
CA HIS A 393 -33.65 25.99 18.28
C HIS A 393 -34.10 27.46 18.27
N GLU A 394 -33.26 28.41 17.81
CA GLU A 394 -33.69 29.81 17.70
C GLU A 394 -34.82 30.00 16.69
N ARG A 395 -34.75 29.35 15.52
CA ARG A 395 -35.86 29.38 14.53
C ARG A 395 -37.15 28.75 15.08
N ARG A 396 -37.06 27.79 15.99
CA ARG A 396 -38.22 27.22 16.69
C ARG A 396 -38.80 28.21 17.72
N LEU A 397 -37.97 28.77 18.59
CA LEU A 397 -38.38 29.77 19.58
C LEU A 397 -38.97 31.03 18.92
N GLU A 398 -38.45 31.44 17.76
CA GLU A 398 -39.08 32.50 16.95
C GLU A 398 -40.48 32.12 16.47
N ARG A 399 -40.68 30.88 15.97
CA ARG A 399 -42.00 30.41 15.52
C ARG A 399 -42.99 30.36 16.68
N GLU A 400 -42.57 29.88 17.84
CA GLU A 400 -43.40 29.80 19.04
C GLU A 400 -43.79 31.21 19.54
N ARG A 401 -42.84 32.16 19.61
CA ARG A 401 -43.14 33.58 19.90
C ARG A 401 -44.08 34.20 18.86
N LYS A 402 -43.88 33.92 17.57
CA LYS A 402 -44.73 34.42 16.47
C LYS A 402 -46.12 33.77 16.41
N ALA A 403 -46.30 32.60 17.03
CA ALA A 403 -47.60 31.95 17.20
C ALA A 403 -48.35 32.45 18.44
N GLN A 404 -47.63 32.83 19.50
CA GLN A 404 -48.20 33.48 20.68
C GLN A 404 -48.69 34.92 20.38
N VAL A 405 -47.99 35.66 19.52
CA VAL A 405 -48.45 36.97 19.04
C VAL A 405 -49.44 36.81 17.89
N GLN A 406 -50.68 36.41 18.22
CA GLN A 406 -51.79 36.47 17.28
C GLN A 406 -52.19 37.94 17.00
N PRO A 407 -52.33 38.36 15.72
CA PRO A 407 -53.02 39.59 15.40
C PRO A 407 -54.53 39.41 15.61
N LEU A 408 -55.19 40.37 16.25
CA LEU A 408 -56.65 40.35 16.44
C LEU A 408 -57.39 40.25 15.09
N PRO A 409 -58.48 39.48 15.00
CA PRO A 409 -59.30 39.43 13.80
C PRO A 409 -60.03 40.76 13.61
N ASN A 410 -59.69 41.49 12.56
CA ASN A 410 -60.40 42.70 12.17
C ASN A 410 -61.07 42.44 10.81
N GLU A 411 -62.38 42.20 10.82
CA GLU A 411 -63.14 41.90 9.61
C GLU A 411 -63.29 43.14 8.74
N SER A 412 -62.72 43.13 7.54
CA SER A 412 -63.39 43.68 6.34
C SER A 412 -62.63 43.40 5.04
N LYS A 413 -63.38 42.82 4.09
CA LYS A 413 -63.10 42.66 2.64
C LYS A 413 -61.93 41.71 2.25
N PRO A 414 -62.15 40.81 1.26
CA PRO A 414 -61.12 39.87 0.80
C PRO A 414 -60.07 40.56 -0.08
N ARG A 415 -58.82 40.63 0.39
CA ARG A 415 -57.66 41.01 -0.44
C ARG A 415 -57.22 39.83 -1.30
N THR A 416 -57.24 39.99 -2.62
CA THR A 416 -56.88 38.91 -3.55
C THR A 416 -55.37 38.61 -3.55
N ARG A 417 -55.04 37.32 -3.68
CA ARG A 417 -53.69 36.73 -3.59
C ARG A 417 -52.65 37.38 -4.52
N ALA A 418 -53.08 38.03 -5.60
CA ALA A 418 -52.21 38.76 -6.53
C ALA A 418 -51.62 40.06 -5.95
N GLN A 419 -52.35 40.78 -5.08
CA GLN A 419 -51.87 42.05 -4.51
C GLN A 419 -50.78 41.84 -3.45
N SER A 420 -50.95 40.84 -2.57
CA SER A 420 -49.92 40.47 -1.60
C SER A 420 -48.66 39.93 -2.28
N LEU A 421 -48.82 39.15 -3.36
CA LEU A 421 -47.70 38.68 -4.16
C LEU A 421 -46.96 39.85 -4.84
N LYS A 422 -47.67 40.83 -5.44
CA LYS A 422 -47.05 42.03 -6.03
C LYS A 422 -46.24 42.83 -4.98
N ILE A 423 -46.79 43.07 -3.80
CA ILE A 423 -46.10 43.82 -2.72
C ILE A 423 -44.88 43.04 -2.17
N ALA A 424 -44.99 41.71 -2.08
CA ALA A 424 -43.85 40.86 -1.70
C ALA A 424 -42.74 40.87 -2.77
N ILE A 425 -43.12 40.87 -4.05
CA ILE A 425 -42.19 40.95 -5.18
C ILE A 425 -41.52 42.33 -5.25
N THR A 426 -42.25 43.44 -5.14
CA THR A 426 -41.64 44.78 -5.15
C THR A 426 -40.67 44.97 -3.98
N LYS A 427 -41.06 44.61 -2.74
CA LYS A 427 -40.11 44.65 -1.60
C LYS A 427 -38.87 43.77 -1.82
N LYS A 428 -38.99 42.64 -2.52
CA LYS A 428 -37.85 41.77 -2.83
C LYS A 428 -36.95 42.33 -3.94
N ILE A 429 -37.52 43.07 -4.89
CA ILE A 429 -36.80 43.79 -5.95
C ILE A 429 -36.10 45.03 -5.37
N GLU A 430 -36.77 45.83 -4.54
CA GLU A 430 -36.18 46.99 -3.83
C GLU A 430 -35.06 46.57 -2.87
N ALA A 431 -35.22 45.45 -2.17
CA ALA A 431 -34.15 44.86 -1.37
C ALA A 431 -32.95 44.42 -2.24
N SER A 432 -33.18 44.03 -3.49
CA SER A 432 -32.14 43.62 -4.45
C SER A 432 -31.49 44.79 -5.21
N THR A 433 -32.08 45.99 -5.20
CA THR A 433 -31.55 47.19 -5.89
C THR A 433 -30.87 48.20 -4.95
N ARG A 434 -30.70 47.87 -3.67
CA ARG A 434 -29.79 48.62 -2.78
C ARG A 434 -28.35 48.54 -3.32
N LYS A 435 -27.90 49.64 -3.96
CA LYS A 435 -26.52 49.86 -4.42
C LYS A 435 -25.52 49.38 -3.35
N PRO A 436 -24.46 48.64 -3.71
CA PRO A 436 -23.48 48.16 -2.74
C PRO A 436 -22.82 49.34 -2.04
N LYS A 437 -23.08 49.53 -0.74
CA LYS A 437 -22.37 50.52 0.06
C LYS A 437 -20.89 50.14 0.09
N LEU A 438 -20.05 50.94 -0.55
CA LEU A 438 -18.61 50.74 -0.66
C LEU A 438 -17.93 51.02 0.69
N GLY A 439 -18.12 50.10 1.65
CA GLY A 439 -17.56 50.21 2.99
C GLY A 439 -16.03 50.16 2.99
N LYS A 440 -15.41 50.73 4.03
CA LYS A 440 -13.94 50.89 4.18
C LYS A 440 -13.11 49.58 4.13
N HIS A 441 -13.75 48.42 4.04
CA HIS A 441 -13.13 47.10 3.94
C HIS A 441 -13.37 46.39 2.59
N PHE A 442 -13.89 47.09 1.57
CA PHE A 442 -14.09 46.52 0.23
C PHE A 442 -12.76 46.11 -0.44
N VAL A 443 -11.73 46.96 -0.36
CA VAL A 443 -10.45 46.73 -1.06
C VAL A 443 -9.68 45.52 -0.49
N PRO A 444 -9.45 45.37 0.84
CA PRO A 444 -8.77 44.18 1.39
C PRO A 444 -9.52 42.87 1.09
N LYS A 445 -10.85 42.92 1.04
CA LYS A 445 -11.71 41.79 0.72
C LYS A 445 -11.57 41.33 -0.73
N VAL A 446 -11.58 42.27 -1.69
CA VAL A 446 -11.36 41.96 -3.11
C VAL A 446 -9.92 41.44 -3.31
N LEU A 447 -8.94 42.03 -2.64
CA LEU A 447 -7.54 41.59 -2.68
C LEU A 447 -7.38 40.14 -2.17
N LEU A 448 -7.94 39.81 -1.00
CA LEU A 448 -7.90 38.45 -0.45
C LEU A 448 -8.59 37.42 -1.35
N SER A 449 -9.76 37.78 -1.91
CA SER A 449 -10.47 36.94 -2.88
C SER A 449 -9.65 36.73 -4.17
N PHE A 450 -8.99 37.77 -4.67
CA PHE A 450 -8.13 37.67 -5.85
C PHE A 450 -6.90 36.79 -5.58
N ILE A 451 -6.29 36.88 -4.39
CA ILE A 451 -5.18 35.99 -3.98
C ILE A 451 -5.63 34.52 -3.99
N PHE A 452 -6.78 34.18 -3.41
CA PHE A 452 -7.29 32.80 -3.44
C PHE A 452 -7.58 32.30 -4.87
N PHE A 453 -8.14 33.15 -5.74
CA PHE A 453 -8.38 32.81 -7.15
C PHE A 453 -7.07 32.59 -7.93
N ALA A 454 -6.16 33.56 -7.85
CA ALA A 454 -4.88 33.53 -8.57
C ALA A 454 -3.99 32.36 -8.11
N ALA A 455 -3.94 32.07 -6.79
CA ALA A 455 -3.22 30.92 -6.26
C ALA A 455 -3.81 29.60 -6.78
N GLY A 456 -5.13 29.41 -6.71
CA GLY A 456 -5.79 28.20 -7.22
C GLY A 456 -5.51 27.97 -8.72
N VAL A 457 -5.66 29.00 -9.55
CA VAL A 457 -5.35 28.93 -10.99
C VAL A 457 -3.86 28.64 -11.22
N ALA A 458 -2.96 29.31 -10.50
CA ALA A 458 -1.52 29.09 -10.65
C ALA A 458 -1.10 27.66 -10.27
N ILE A 459 -1.63 27.10 -9.18
CA ILE A 459 -1.37 25.72 -8.74
C ILE A 459 -1.89 24.71 -9.77
N PHE A 460 -3.10 24.92 -10.29
CA PHE A 460 -3.67 24.06 -11.32
C PHE A 460 -2.84 24.10 -12.62
N VAL A 461 -2.56 25.29 -13.13
CA VAL A 461 -1.74 25.49 -14.34
C VAL A 461 -0.33 24.94 -14.14
N TYR A 462 0.28 25.11 -12.97
CA TYR A 462 1.57 24.52 -12.63
C TYR A 462 1.55 22.99 -12.65
N SER A 463 0.46 22.37 -12.15
CA SER A 463 0.32 20.92 -12.11
C SER A 463 0.18 20.33 -13.52
N ILE A 464 -0.66 20.93 -14.38
CA ILE A 464 -0.80 20.51 -15.78
C ILE A 464 0.49 20.79 -16.57
N GLY A 465 1.12 21.95 -16.34
CA GLY A 465 2.39 22.34 -16.95
C GLY A 465 3.51 21.37 -16.60
N SER A 466 3.68 21.02 -15.32
CA SER A 466 4.71 20.08 -14.85
C SER A 466 4.58 18.70 -15.47
N VAL A 467 3.37 18.11 -15.47
CA VAL A 467 3.15 16.77 -16.07
C VAL A 467 3.40 16.78 -17.57
N ARG A 468 3.01 17.84 -18.29
CA ARG A 468 3.29 17.98 -19.72
C ARG A 468 4.77 18.23 -20.01
N SER A 469 5.44 19.05 -19.21
CA SER A 469 6.86 19.42 -19.35
C SER A 469 7.75 18.19 -19.13
N SER A 470 7.59 17.49 -18.01
CA SER A 470 8.36 16.26 -17.75
C SER A 470 8.07 15.18 -18.77
N LYS A 471 6.80 14.98 -19.20
CA LYS A 471 6.51 14.00 -20.25
C LYS A 471 7.15 14.34 -21.59
N ALA A 472 7.19 15.62 -21.98
CA ALA A 472 7.87 16.01 -23.22
C ALA A 472 9.38 15.74 -23.14
N VAL A 473 10.06 16.17 -22.08
CA VAL A 473 11.51 15.96 -21.90
C VAL A 473 11.86 14.47 -21.74
N CYS A 474 11.06 13.69 -21.00
CA CYS A 474 11.34 12.28 -20.77
C CYS A 474 10.88 11.36 -21.92
N SER A 475 10.07 11.83 -22.88
CA SER A 475 9.63 11.02 -24.02
C SER A 475 10.74 10.62 -25.00
N THR A 476 11.93 11.23 -24.90
CA THR A 476 13.14 10.81 -25.63
C THR A 476 13.93 9.72 -24.89
N PHE A 477 13.50 9.32 -23.69
CA PHE A 477 14.21 8.40 -22.79
C PHE A 477 13.31 7.22 -22.43
N ASP A 478 13.20 6.23 -23.31
CA ASP A 478 12.30 5.08 -23.16
C ASP A 478 12.57 4.25 -21.89
N LYS A 479 13.82 4.17 -21.43
CA LYS A 479 14.21 3.47 -20.18
C LYS A 479 13.79 4.21 -18.90
N CYS A 480 13.30 5.44 -18.99
CA CYS A 480 12.79 6.18 -17.84
C CYS A 480 11.30 5.87 -17.60
N VAL A 481 11.03 4.78 -16.88
CA VAL A 481 9.65 4.29 -16.69
C VAL A 481 8.83 5.09 -15.67
N VAL A 482 9.48 5.86 -14.79
CA VAL A 482 8.82 6.87 -13.93
C VAL A 482 9.70 8.11 -13.81
N ALA A 483 9.10 9.29 -14.03
CA ALA A 483 9.77 10.59 -13.98
C ALA A 483 9.09 11.55 -12.99
N SER A 484 9.87 12.45 -12.38
CA SER A 484 9.39 13.51 -11.50
C SER A 484 8.67 14.58 -12.33
N HIS A 485 7.44 14.96 -11.96
CA HIS A 485 6.68 16.00 -12.67
C HIS A 485 7.13 17.39 -12.18
N ARG A 486 7.90 18.11 -12.98
CA ARG A 486 8.40 19.46 -12.68
C ARG A 486 8.27 20.37 -13.89
N TRP A 487 7.92 21.64 -13.66
CA TRP A 487 7.85 22.63 -14.75
C TRP A 487 9.23 23.21 -15.06
N SER A 488 10.04 22.43 -15.78
CA SER A 488 11.42 22.76 -16.10
C SER A 488 11.54 23.42 -17.47
N PHE A 489 11.68 24.75 -17.51
CA PHE A 489 11.95 25.48 -18.75
C PHE A 489 13.42 25.32 -19.17
N GLY A 490 13.68 24.85 -20.39
CA GLY A 490 15.01 24.82 -21.00
C GLY A 490 15.95 23.69 -20.53
N THR A 491 15.56 22.85 -19.57
CA THR A 491 16.33 21.67 -19.17
C THR A 491 16.30 20.58 -20.23
N LYS A 492 17.47 20.04 -20.61
CA LYS A 492 17.57 18.94 -21.59
C LYS A 492 17.46 17.54 -20.98
N HIS A 493 17.82 17.38 -19.70
CA HIS A 493 17.85 16.08 -19.03
C HIS A 493 16.48 15.76 -18.40
N CYS A 494 16.05 14.51 -18.53
CA CYS A 494 14.85 14.00 -17.86
C CYS A 494 15.09 13.88 -16.33
N PRO A 495 14.22 14.44 -15.47
CA PRO A 495 14.27 14.22 -14.03
C PRO A 495 13.71 12.83 -13.67
N CYS A 496 14.47 11.80 -14.05
CA CYS A 496 14.03 10.41 -13.93
C CYS A 496 14.10 9.90 -12.49
N LEU A 497 13.09 9.13 -12.06
CA LEU A 497 13.03 8.50 -10.73
C LEU A 497 13.30 6.99 -10.80
N VAL A 498 12.88 6.33 -11.88
CA VAL A 498 13.03 4.88 -12.06
C VAL A 498 13.62 4.59 -13.44
N PHE A 499 14.86 4.09 -13.46
CA PHE A 499 15.50 3.52 -14.63
C PHE A 499 15.16 2.02 -14.69
N ALA A 500 14.61 1.56 -15.82
CA ALA A 500 14.40 0.14 -16.06
C ALA A 500 14.74 -0.25 -17.50
N ASP A 501 15.77 -1.10 -17.67
CA ASP A 501 16.09 -1.73 -18.95
C ASP A 501 16.22 -3.25 -18.72
N ARG A 502 15.26 -4.01 -19.25
CA ARG A 502 15.03 -5.42 -18.90
C ARG A 502 14.81 -6.23 -20.16
N GLN A 503 15.77 -7.11 -20.47
CA GLN A 503 15.54 -8.24 -21.36
C GLN A 503 15.36 -9.49 -20.50
N THR A 504 14.13 -9.95 -20.30
CA THR A 504 13.83 -11.11 -19.42
C THR A 504 13.87 -12.46 -20.14
N ALA A 505 13.99 -12.46 -21.48
CA ALA A 505 14.16 -13.64 -22.30
C ALA A 505 15.08 -13.35 -23.50
N PRO A 506 16.42 -13.30 -23.28
CA PRO A 506 17.39 -13.27 -24.38
C PRO A 506 17.14 -14.44 -25.34
N ARG A 507 17.21 -14.17 -26.64
CA ARG A 507 16.80 -15.12 -27.69
C ARG A 507 17.93 -16.05 -28.12
N THR A 508 19.17 -15.57 -28.13
CA THR A 508 20.34 -16.33 -28.59
C THR A 508 21.46 -16.27 -27.56
N PHE A 509 22.32 -17.29 -27.59
CA PHE A 509 23.49 -17.34 -26.72
C PHE A 509 24.41 -16.14 -26.93
N ALA A 510 24.51 -15.62 -28.15
CA ALA A 510 25.24 -14.40 -28.47
C ALA A 510 24.65 -13.15 -27.77
N GLU A 511 23.32 -12.96 -27.82
CA GLU A 511 22.65 -11.83 -27.16
C GLU A 511 22.86 -11.83 -25.63
N TRP A 512 22.92 -13.00 -25.02
CA TRP A 512 23.11 -13.17 -23.57
C TRP A 512 24.57 -13.06 -23.12
N THR A 513 25.52 -13.50 -23.96
CA THR A 513 26.94 -13.44 -23.63
C THR A 513 27.55 -12.06 -23.90
N ASP A 514 27.08 -11.34 -24.92
CA ASP A 514 27.49 -9.97 -25.23
C ASP A 514 26.29 -9.03 -25.41
N PRO A 515 25.55 -8.72 -24.32
CA PRO A 515 24.37 -7.85 -24.38
C PRO A 515 24.74 -6.37 -24.58
N GLU A 516 23.78 -5.61 -25.12
CA GLU A 516 23.89 -4.16 -25.35
C GLU A 516 24.43 -3.41 -24.12
N ASN A 517 25.46 -2.58 -24.32
CA ASN A 517 26.06 -1.75 -23.27
C ASN A 517 25.29 -0.45 -23.10
N ILE A 518 24.71 -0.25 -21.92
CA ILE A 518 23.83 0.88 -21.60
C ILE A 518 24.43 1.84 -20.56
N SER A 519 25.74 1.74 -20.24
CA SER A 519 26.39 2.65 -19.28
C SER A 519 26.23 4.13 -19.65
N SER A 520 26.18 4.47 -20.95
CA SER A 520 25.89 5.83 -21.44
C SER A 520 24.46 6.29 -21.11
N ASN A 521 23.48 5.41 -21.35
CA ASN A 521 22.05 5.71 -21.19
C ASN A 521 21.73 5.87 -19.70
N LEU A 522 22.37 5.05 -18.86
CA LEU A 522 22.33 5.15 -17.41
C LEU A 522 23.02 6.44 -16.92
N ALA A 523 24.17 6.82 -17.47
CA ALA A 523 24.86 8.06 -17.13
C ALA A 523 24.03 9.31 -17.45
N GLU A 524 23.39 9.36 -18.63
CA GLU A 524 22.59 10.51 -19.05
C GLU A 524 21.34 10.72 -18.17
N LEU A 525 20.69 9.64 -17.73
CA LEU A 525 19.56 9.70 -16.80
C LEU A 525 20.00 9.92 -15.34
N ALA A 526 21.17 9.39 -14.94
CA ALA A 526 21.79 9.68 -13.65
C ALA A 526 22.28 11.13 -13.53
N TYR A 527 22.57 11.81 -14.65
CA TYR A 527 23.13 13.16 -14.67
C TYR A 527 22.29 14.18 -13.87
N ALA A 528 20.97 13.99 -13.83
CA ALA A 528 20.02 14.83 -13.08
C ALA A 528 20.06 14.62 -11.55
N GLY A 529 20.59 13.50 -11.06
CA GLY A 529 20.66 13.17 -9.63
C GLY A 529 19.34 12.68 -9.00
N GLU A 530 18.27 12.51 -9.78
CA GLU A 530 16.91 12.23 -9.30
C GLU A 530 16.58 10.73 -9.19
N LEU A 531 17.44 9.82 -9.69
CA LEU A 531 17.16 8.38 -9.69
C LEU A 531 17.02 7.82 -8.27
N ARG A 532 15.93 7.08 -8.05
CA ARG A 532 15.57 6.38 -6.80
C ARG A 532 15.58 4.87 -6.96
N ILE A 533 15.29 4.35 -8.15
CA ILE A 533 15.36 2.91 -8.46
C ILE A 533 16.08 2.70 -9.79
N ILE A 534 16.97 1.72 -9.82
CA ILE A 534 17.64 1.22 -11.03
C ILE A 534 17.43 -0.29 -11.10
N GLN A 535 16.79 -0.77 -12.17
CA GLN A 535 16.67 -2.21 -12.47
C GLN A 535 17.21 -2.50 -13.87
N ILE A 536 18.21 -3.38 -13.93
CA ILE A 536 18.90 -3.75 -15.16
C ILE A 536 18.97 -5.28 -15.25
N ILE A 537 18.47 -5.85 -16.36
CA ILE A 537 18.41 -7.31 -16.58
C ILE A 537 18.88 -7.62 -18.01
N ASN A 538 19.95 -8.43 -18.15
CA ASN A 538 20.57 -8.79 -19.44
C ASN A 538 20.94 -7.58 -20.32
N ARG A 539 21.60 -6.59 -19.71
CA ARG A 539 22.17 -5.40 -20.38
C ARG A 539 23.52 -5.09 -19.74
N ALA A 540 24.54 -4.86 -20.56
CA ALA A 540 25.89 -4.64 -20.05
C ALA A 540 26.01 -3.27 -19.38
N VAL A 541 26.46 -3.27 -18.13
CA VAL A 541 26.98 -2.12 -17.39
C VAL A 541 28.28 -2.59 -16.73
N PRO A 542 29.39 -2.71 -17.50
CA PRO A 542 30.63 -3.28 -16.99
C PRO A 542 31.24 -2.45 -15.86
N GLU A 543 31.00 -1.13 -15.92
CA GLU A 543 31.31 -0.17 -14.88
C GLU A 543 30.10 0.74 -14.64
N LEU A 544 29.81 1.03 -13.37
CA LEU A 544 28.74 1.95 -12.97
C LEU A 544 29.20 3.41 -13.22
N PRO A 545 28.46 4.21 -13.99
CA PRO A 545 28.87 5.57 -14.35
C PRO A 545 28.93 6.50 -13.14
N VAL A 546 29.94 7.39 -13.10
CA VAL A 546 30.24 8.27 -11.96
C VAL A 546 29.12 9.28 -11.68
N GLU A 547 28.28 9.57 -12.68
CA GLU A 547 27.06 10.37 -12.58
C GLU A 547 26.12 9.85 -11.48
N LEU A 548 26.09 8.54 -11.22
CA LEU A 548 25.27 7.93 -10.16
C LEU A 548 25.65 8.40 -8.75
N ARG A 549 26.88 8.91 -8.54
CA ARG A 549 27.27 9.55 -7.27
C ARG A 549 26.47 10.82 -6.96
N LYS A 550 25.75 11.38 -7.95
CA LYS A 550 24.76 12.46 -7.76
C LYS A 550 23.43 11.95 -7.19
N CYS A 551 23.09 10.68 -7.39
CA CYS A 551 21.80 10.07 -7.04
C CYS A 551 21.72 9.75 -5.55
N ARG A 552 21.78 10.79 -4.71
CA ARG A 552 21.78 10.69 -3.24
C ARG A 552 20.51 10.06 -2.65
N HIS A 553 19.46 9.92 -3.45
CA HIS A 553 18.19 9.29 -3.06
C HIS A 553 18.00 7.91 -3.73
N LEU A 554 19.07 7.22 -4.15
CA LEU A 554 18.95 5.87 -4.69
C LEU A 554 18.57 4.87 -3.57
N GLU A 555 17.36 4.34 -3.66
CA GLU A 555 16.74 3.42 -2.70
C GLU A 555 16.90 1.95 -3.12
N GLN A 556 16.93 1.67 -4.43
CA GLN A 556 17.05 0.31 -4.95
C GLN A 556 18.01 0.22 -6.15
N LEU A 557 18.91 -0.77 -6.12
CA LEU A 557 19.84 -1.10 -7.19
C LEU A 557 19.77 -2.62 -7.48
N ILE A 558 19.29 -2.96 -8.68
CA ILE A 558 19.11 -4.35 -9.13
C ILE A 558 19.88 -4.53 -10.44
N LEU A 559 20.89 -5.39 -10.41
CA LEU A 559 21.85 -5.65 -11.49
C LEU A 559 21.93 -7.16 -11.75
N ILE A 560 21.18 -7.65 -12.75
CA ILE A 560 21.07 -9.07 -13.10
C ILE A 560 21.68 -9.30 -14.50
N TYR A 561 22.69 -10.16 -14.57
CA TYR A 561 23.45 -10.49 -15.80
C TYR A 561 24.01 -9.25 -16.52
N THR A 562 24.53 -8.29 -15.72
CA THR A 562 24.98 -6.96 -16.18
C THR A 562 26.43 -6.90 -16.64
N LYS A 563 27.16 -8.03 -16.61
CA LYS A 563 28.60 -8.10 -16.94
C LYS A 563 29.48 -7.13 -16.11
N THR A 564 29.01 -6.72 -14.92
CA THR A 564 29.66 -5.74 -14.04
C THR A 564 30.96 -6.33 -13.47
N LEU A 565 32.09 -5.67 -13.75
CA LEU A 565 33.42 -6.18 -13.42
C LEU A 565 33.92 -5.74 -12.03
N ARG A 566 33.49 -4.56 -11.58
CA ARG A 566 33.88 -3.94 -10.30
C ARG A 566 32.76 -3.06 -9.74
N LEU A 567 32.57 -3.10 -8.43
CA LEU A 567 31.77 -2.11 -7.71
C LEU A 567 32.68 -0.93 -7.31
N PRO A 568 32.27 0.34 -7.47
CA PRO A 568 33.08 1.49 -7.11
C PRO A 568 32.94 1.87 -5.62
N GLU A 569 34.03 2.29 -4.99
CA GLU A 569 34.08 2.72 -3.57
C GLU A 569 33.07 3.82 -3.22
N TRP A 570 32.80 4.75 -4.16
CA TRP A 570 31.83 5.83 -3.95
C TRP A 570 30.38 5.33 -3.78
N MET A 571 30.08 4.06 -4.07
CA MET A 571 28.77 3.46 -3.78
C MET A 571 28.44 3.52 -2.28
N SER A 572 29.45 3.51 -1.40
CA SER A 572 29.28 3.74 0.04
C SER A 572 28.55 5.05 0.37
N GLU A 573 28.60 6.07 -0.50
CA GLU A 573 27.95 7.36 -0.29
C GLU A 573 26.45 7.38 -0.66
N LEU A 574 25.84 6.23 -0.94
CA LEU A 574 24.41 6.07 -1.26
C LEU A 574 23.63 5.69 0.02
N SER A 575 23.53 6.63 0.97
CA SER A 575 22.99 6.37 2.32
C SER A 575 21.54 5.86 2.36
N GLU A 576 20.73 6.24 1.37
CA GLU A 576 19.30 5.90 1.28
C GLU A 576 19.03 4.49 0.73
N LEU A 577 20.07 3.75 0.33
CA LEU A 577 19.96 2.44 -0.32
C LEU A 577 19.35 1.41 0.64
N GLN A 578 18.23 0.82 0.23
CA GLN A 578 17.42 -0.15 0.98
C GLN A 578 17.50 -1.55 0.38
N TYR A 579 17.57 -1.66 -0.95
CA TYR A 579 17.58 -2.93 -1.68
C TYR A 579 18.77 -3.00 -2.63
N PHE A 580 19.68 -3.96 -2.40
CA PHE A 580 20.78 -4.27 -3.33
C PHE A 580 20.70 -5.73 -3.79
N HIS A 581 20.67 -5.93 -5.10
CA HIS A 581 20.67 -7.25 -5.73
C HIS A 581 21.66 -7.22 -6.90
N LEU A 582 22.73 -8.01 -6.77
CA LEU A 582 23.67 -8.29 -7.84
C LEU A 582 23.67 -9.79 -8.12
N GLU A 583 23.35 -10.15 -9.35
CA GLU A 583 23.33 -11.52 -9.88
C GLU A 583 24.20 -11.54 -11.14
N GLY A 584 25.36 -12.18 -11.05
CA GLY A 584 26.29 -12.40 -12.16
C GLY A 584 25.99 -13.67 -12.94
N ASP A 585 26.83 -13.98 -13.93
CA ASP A 585 26.69 -15.17 -14.77
C ASP A 585 28.03 -15.86 -15.04
N TYR A 586 27.97 -17.06 -15.61
CA TYR A 586 29.13 -17.90 -15.85
C TYR A 586 30.00 -17.47 -17.05
N THR A 587 29.69 -16.36 -17.75
CA THR A 587 30.57 -15.84 -18.81
C THR A 587 31.87 -15.27 -18.24
N SER A 588 32.83 -14.87 -19.08
CA SER A 588 34.13 -14.35 -18.63
C SER A 588 34.10 -12.91 -18.08
N LYS A 589 32.95 -12.22 -18.13
CA LYS A 589 32.80 -10.82 -17.68
C LYS A 589 32.18 -10.76 -16.28
N ARG A 590 32.91 -11.27 -15.28
CA ARG A 590 32.44 -11.46 -13.90
C ARG A 590 32.95 -10.37 -12.96
N LEU A 591 32.21 -10.14 -11.86
CA LEU A 591 32.64 -9.29 -10.76
C LEU A 591 33.88 -9.89 -10.09
N GLN A 592 34.98 -9.13 -10.02
CA GLN A 592 36.24 -9.60 -9.42
C GLN A 592 36.40 -9.17 -7.95
N VAL A 593 35.94 -7.96 -7.61
CA VAL A 593 36.17 -7.35 -6.29
C VAL A 593 34.93 -6.57 -5.83
N VAL A 594 34.55 -6.76 -4.57
CA VAL A 594 33.66 -5.87 -3.81
C VAL A 594 34.53 -5.05 -2.85
N PRO A 595 34.54 -3.70 -2.93
CA PRO A 595 35.35 -2.87 -2.04
C PRO A 595 35.05 -3.07 -0.55
N ALA A 596 36.09 -3.06 0.27
CA ALA A 596 35.95 -2.94 1.73
C ALA A 596 35.21 -1.64 2.09
N GLY A 597 34.40 -1.68 3.16
CA GLY A 597 33.66 -0.52 3.66
C GLY A 597 32.49 -0.02 2.79
N ILE A 598 32.17 -0.71 1.68
CA ILE A 598 31.05 -0.32 0.79
C ILE A 598 29.69 -0.22 1.50
N PHE A 599 29.53 -0.92 2.63
CA PHE A 599 28.31 -0.96 3.45
C PHE A 599 28.37 -0.09 4.71
N ASP A 600 29.48 0.59 5.02
CA ASP A 600 29.68 1.27 6.30
C ASP A 600 28.69 2.42 6.55
N HIS A 601 28.25 3.07 5.46
CA HIS A 601 27.39 4.26 5.47
C HIS A 601 25.99 4.00 4.88
N MET A 602 25.53 2.74 4.86
CA MET A 602 24.19 2.33 4.36
C MET A 602 23.24 1.90 5.50
N PRO A 603 22.82 2.79 6.41
CA PRO A 603 22.01 2.42 7.58
C PRO A 603 20.59 1.95 7.22
N HIS A 604 20.12 2.23 6.01
CA HIS A 604 18.77 1.88 5.54
C HIS A 604 18.68 0.55 4.79
N LEU A 605 19.80 -0.15 4.57
CA LEU A 605 19.85 -1.39 3.79
C LEU A 605 19.11 -2.54 4.51
N THR A 606 18.06 -3.07 3.88
CA THR A 606 17.22 -4.16 4.40
C THR A 606 17.37 -5.46 3.60
N PHE A 607 17.84 -5.39 2.35
CA PHE A 607 17.97 -6.54 1.46
C PHE A 607 19.33 -6.55 0.74
N ILE A 608 20.05 -7.67 0.86
CA ILE A 608 21.21 -8.01 0.02
C ILE A 608 20.96 -9.35 -0.66
N HIS A 609 21.19 -9.40 -1.97
CA HIS A 609 21.44 -10.64 -2.70
C HIS A 609 22.75 -10.48 -3.51
N PHE A 610 23.72 -11.34 -3.24
CA PHE A 610 24.89 -11.57 -4.07
C PHE A 610 24.79 -12.98 -4.68
N GLY A 611 24.62 -13.05 -5.99
CA GLY A 611 24.49 -14.28 -6.76
C GLY A 611 25.45 -14.31 -7.95
N GLY A 612 25.90 -15.49 -8.36
CA GLY A 612 26.62 -15.67 -9.63
C GLY A 612 27.96 -14.93 -9.70
N ILE A 613 28.68 -14.79 -8.58
CA ILE A 613 29.98 -14.11 -8.50
C ILE A 613 31.11 -15.05 -8.05
N PRO A 614 31.39 -16.13 -8.82
CA PRO A 614 32.28 -17.21 -8.40
C PRO A 614 33.76 -16.83 -8.28
N ASP A 615 34.17 -15.68 -8.81
CA ASP A 615 35.56 -15.21 -8.83
C ASP A 615 35.92 -14.37 -7.58
N VAL A 616 34.92 -13.90 -6.81
CA VAL A 616 35.14 -13.02 -5.64
C VAL A 616 35.71 -13.82 -4.47
N GLU A 617 36.95 -13.53 -4.08
CA GLU A 617 37.62 -14.23 -2.96
C GLU A 617 37.13 -13.81 -1.57
N GLU A 618 36.71 -12.55 -1.41
CA GLU A 618 36.42 -11.90 -0.13
C GLU A 618 35.22 -10.94 -0.26
N LEU A 619 34.38 -10.89 0.78
CA LEU A 619 33.24 -9.98 0.88
C LEU A 619 33.44 -8.99 2.04
N PRO A 620 32.90 -7.76 1.94
CA PRO A 620 33.00 -6.74 2.99
C PRO A 620 32.23 -7.15 4.25
N SER A 621 32.56 -6.51 5.38
CA SER A 621 31.81 -6.68 6.63
C SER A 621 30.35 -6.26 6.47
N PHE A 622 29.44 -7.06 7.02
CA PHE A 622 28.03 -6.71 7.16
C PHE A 622 27.72 -6.01 8.50
N SER A 623 28.71 -5.80 9.38
CA SER A 623 28.49 -5.41 10.78
C SER A 623 27.87 -4.02 10.98
N SER A 624 27.88 -3.14 9.99
CA SER A 624 27.14 -1.87 9.98
C SER A 624 25.63 -2.04 9.79
N LEU A 625 25.19 -3.14 9.18
CA LEU A 625 23.85 -3.31 8.58
C LEU A 625 22.77 -3.73 9.59
N LYS A 626 22.59 -2.94 10.66
CA LYS A 626 21.65 -3.20 11.78
C LYS A 626 20.16 -3.27 11.37
N ASN A 627 19.84 -3.02 10.10
CA ASN A 627 18.49 -3.09 9.53
C ASN A 627 18.31 -4.18 8.46
N LEU A 628 19.35 -4.99 8.17
CA LEU A 628 19.27 -6.08 7.21
C LEU A 628 18.23 -7.13 7.65
N ARG A 629 17.39 -7.58 6.71
CA ARG A 629 16.30 -8.54 6.90
C ARG A 629 16.45 -9.78 6.03
N TYR A 630 17.03 -9.62 4.84
CA TYR A 630 17.28 -10.70 3.90
C TYR A 630 18.74 -10.65 3.44
N LEU A 631 19.42 -11.79 3.50
CA LEU A 631 20.77 -11.98 2.97
C LEU A 631 20.81 -13.28 2.15
N ALA A 632 21.11 -13.15 0.86
CA ALA A 632 21.43 -14.30 0.00
C ALA A 632 22.87 -14.20 -0.52
N LEU A 633 23.56 -15.34 -0.45
CA LEU A 633 24.94 -15.56 -0.86
C LEU A 633 24.97 -16.82 -1.74
N ALA A 634 25.01 -16.65 -3.07
CA ALA A 634 24.85 -17.72 -4.04
C ALA A 634 25.99 -17.79 -5.08
N ILE A 635 26.50 -19.00 -5.34
CA ILE A 635 27.52 -19.30 -6.37
C ILE A 635 28.78 -18.46 -6.13
N LEU A 636 29.44 -18.78 -5.01
CA LEU A 636 30.56 -18.05 -4.41
C LEU A 636 31.78 -18.98 -4.34
N ASN A 637 32.11 -19.58 -5.48
CA ASN A 637 33.09 -20.69 -5.58
C ASN A 637 34.47 -20.32 -5.01
N SER A 638 34.92 -19.09 -5.22
CA SER A 638 36.21 -18.59 -4.70
C SER A 638 36.13 -17.95 -3.31
N LEU A 639 34.97 -17.81 -2.68
CA LEU A 639 34.87 -17.11 -1.38
C LEU A 639 35.61 -17.90 -0.28
N LYS A 640 36.62 -17.29 0.32
CA LYS A 640 37.48 -17.91 1.37
C LYS A 640 36.69 -18.20 2.64
N GLU A 641 35.97 -17.20 3.12
CA GLU A 641 35.24 -17.18 4.40
C GLU A 641 33.97 -16.34 4.22
N ILE A 642 32.90 -16.69 4.94
CA ILE A 642 31.67 -15.89 4.97
C ILE A 642 31.84 -14.77 6.00
N PRO A 643 31.54 -13.50 5.69
CA PRO A 643 31.70 -12.41 6.67
C PRO A 643 30.82 -12.60 7.91
N SER A 644 31.31 -12.15 9.06
CA SER A 644 30.62 -12.29 10.34
C SER A 644 29.20 -11.69 10.32
N PHE A 645 28.26 -12.44 10.90
CA PHE A 645 26.87 -12.03 11.10
C PHE A 645 26.66 -11.08 12.29
N GLU A 646 27.75 -10.64 12.94
CA GLU A 646 27.69 -9.75 14.10
C GLU A 646 26.91 -8.45 13.84
N GLY A 647 25.91 -8.21 14.69
CA GLY A 647 25.00 -7.06 14.55
C GLY A 647 23.84 -7.22 13.56
N LEU A 648 23.69 -8.35 12.87
CA LEU A 648 22.55 -8.62 11.97
C LEU A 648 21.29 -9.09 12.72
N SER A 649 20.99 -8.50 13.88
CA SER A 649 19.95 -8.96 14.81
C SER A 649 18.51 -8.84 14.29
N LYS A 650 18.30 -8.14 13.15
CA LYS A 650 17.01 -8.03 12.45
C LYS A 650 16.87 -8.95 11.24
N LEU A 651 17.87 -9.79 10.94
CA LEU A 651 17.84 -10.72 9.82
C LEU A 651 16.73 -11.76 10.04
N VAL A 652 15.94 -12.01 9.00
CA VAL A 652 14.76 -12.91 9.02
C VAL A 652 14.98 -14.10 8.10
N ASP A 653 15.70 -13.91 7.00
CA ASP A 653 15.93 -14.91 5.95
C ASP A 653 17.41 -14.89 5.52
N LEU A 654 18.09 -16.03 5.64
CA LEU A 654 19.49 -16.24 5.27
C LEU A 654 19.59 -17.43 4.31
N ASN A 655 20.11 -17.21 3.11
CA ASN A 655 20.33 -18.28 2.13
C ASN A 655 21.80 -18.33 1.68
N ILE A 656 22.44 -19.47 1.85
CA ILE A 656 23.79 -19.78 1.41
C ILE A 656 23.70 -20.93 0.39
N VAL A 657 24.15 -20.69 -0.84
CA VAL A 657 24.00 -21.59 -1.99
C VAL A 657 25.35 -21.71 -2.70
N GLU A 658 25.93 -22.91 -2.77
CA GLU A 658 27.22 -23.17 -3.43
C GLU A 658 28.34 -22.16 -3.04
N ALA A 659 28.78 -22.23 -1.78
CA ALA A 659 30.04 -21.62 -1.32
C ALA A 659 31.06 -22.72 -0.98
N ALA A 660 31.69 -23.30 -2.01
CA ALA A 660 32.47 -24.54 -1.89
C ALA A 660 33.79 -24.37 -1.09
N ARG A 661 34.49 -23.23 -1.27
CA ARG A 661 35.76 -22.93 -0.59
C ARG A 661 35.59 -22.50 0.87
N ALA A 662 34.43 -21.96 1.24
CA ALA A 662 34.12 -21.51 2.59
C ALA A 662 34.08 -22.69 3.57
N LYS A 663 35.10 -22.78 4.43
CA LYS A 663 35.30 -23.95 5.32
C LYS A 663 34.46 -23.95 6.59
N THR A 664 33.99 -22.79 7.02
CA THR A 664 33.31 -22.58 8.30
C THR A 664 32.09 -21.68 8.12
N LEU A 665 31.15 -21.76 9.07
CA LEU A 665 30.01 -20.87 9.17
C LEU A 665 30.25 -19.91 10.35
N PRO A 666 30.06 -18.58 10.18
CA PRO A 666 30.07 -17.66 11.31
C PRO A 666 28.96 -18.00 12.31
N SER A 667 29.12 -17.60 13.57
CA SER A 667 28.10 -17.87 14.58
C SER A 667 26.75 -17.29 14.19
N LEU A 668 25.71 -18.11 14.33
CA LEU A 668 24.31 -17.79 14.11
C LEU A 668 23.68 -17.14 15.35
N THR A 669 24.35 -17.19 16.51
CA THR A 669 23.85 -16.59 17.76
C THR A 669 23.46 -15.09 17.69
N PRO A 670 24.06 -14.22 16.84
CA PRO A 670 23.58 -12.84 16.68
C PRO A 670 22.24 -12.72 15.93
N LEU A 671 21.80 -13.75 15.21
CA LEU A 671 20.65 -13.75 14.29
C LEU A 671 19.31 -13.96 15.01
N VAL A 672 19.06 -13.22 16.10
CA VAL A 672 17.92 -13.41 17.02
C VAL A 672 16.52 -13.21 16.40
N SER A 673 16.42 -12.74 15.15
CA SER A 673 15.16 -12.58 14.41
C SER A 673 14.95 -13.62 13.29
N LEU A 674 15.85 -14.58 13.12
CA LEU A 674 15.86 -15.50 11.98
C LEU A 674 14.65 -16.44 11.98
N LYS A 675 14.07 -16.65 10.80
CA LYS A 675 12.90 -17.52 10.57
C LYS A 675 13.07 -18.49 9.41
N SER A 676 13.99 -18.20 8.50
CA SER A 676 14.34 -19.03 7.36
C SER A 676 15.86 -19.07 7.23
N LEU A 677 16.40 -20.29 7.16
CA LEU A 677 17.81 -20.56 6.95
C LEU A 677 17.93 -21.64 5.87
N GLY A 678 18.55 -21.30 4.74
CA GLY A 678 18.92 -22.24 3.70
C GLY A 678 20.44 -22.37 3.63
N ILE A 679 20.96 -23.60 3.74
CA ILE A 679 22.36 -23.92 3.41
C ILE A 679 22.31 -25.07 2.41
N ARG A 680 22.53 -24.80 1.12
CA ARG A 680 22.17 -25.73 0.04
C ARG A 680 23.25 -25.88 -1.03
N TYR A 681 23.11 -26.96 -1.80
CA TYR A 681 24.06 -27.37 -2.83
C TYR A 681 25.49 -27.49 -2.28
N ARG A 682 26.49 -27.34 -3.15
CA ARG A 682 27.91 -27.60 -2.89
C ARG A 682 28.58 -26.52 -2.02
N THR A 683 28.18 -26.46 -0.75
CA THR A 683 28.69 -25.53 0.26
C THR A 683 29.61 -26.26 1.24
N GLY A 684 30.81 -25.73 1.49
CA GLY A 684 31.90 -26.47 2.16
C GLY A 684 31.53 -27.10 3.51
N VAL A 685 30.80 -26.36 4.35
CA VAL A 685 30.38 -26.79 5.70
C VAL A 685 29.45 -28.02 5.73
N CYS A 686 28.77 -28.33 4.61
CA CYS A 686 27.90 -29.50 4.48
C CYS A 686 28.67 -30.82 4.29
N CYS A 687 29.94 -30.74 3.90
CA CYS A 687 30.71 -31.86 3.36
C CYS A 687 32.02 -32.08 4.12
N ASN A 688 32.67 -31.00 4.56
CA ASN A 688 34.00 -31.03 5.17
C ASN A 688 34.02 -31.51 6.65
N GLY A 689 32.86 -31.84 7.21
CA GLY A 689 32.68 -32.27 8.60
C GLY A 689 32.41 -31.17 9.62
N PHE A 690 32.26 -29.90 9.21
CA PHE A 690 32.02 -28.79 10.14
C PHE A 690 30.67 -28.90 10.87
N ILE A 691 29.57 -29.15 10.14
CA ILE A 691 28.22 -29.31 10.72
C ILE A 691 28.00 -30.75 11.22
N THR A 692 28.23 -31.72 10.35
CA THR A 692 27.93 -33.16 10.57
C THR A 692 28.88 -33.85 11.57
N GLY A 693 30.03 -33.26 11.86
CA GLY A 693 31.11 -33.92 12.59
C GLY A 693 31.97 -34.88 11.74
N THR A 694 31.39 -35.45 10.69
CA THR A 694 32.01 -36.40 9.74
C THR A 694 32.27 -35.74 8.40
N CYS A 695 33.51 -35.81 7.90
CA CYS A 695 33.81 -35.39 6.53
C CYS A 695 33.36 -36.50 5.57
N ASP A 696 32.43 -36.18 4.66
CA ASP A 696 31.98 -37.06 3.59
C ASP A 696 32.26 -36.39 2.25
N THR A 697 33.20 -36.94 1.50
CA THR A 697 33.53 -36.53 0.12
C THR A 697 32.96 -37.47 -0.94
N THR A 698 32.13 -38.44 -0.54
CA THR A 698 31.50 -39.45 -1.41
C THR A 698 30.08 -39.06 -1.84
N SER A 699 29.37 -38.31 -1.00
CA SER A 699 28.17 -37.55 -1.36
C SER A 699 28.38 -36.74 -2.66
N PHE A 700 27.41 -36.77 -3.58
CA PHE A 700 27.57 -36.24 -4.95
C PHE A 700 27.98 -34.75 -4.97
N GLN A 701 27.46 -33.96 -4.04
CA GLN A 701 27.74 -32.52 -3.91
C GLN A 701 29.07 -32.24 -3.20
N CYS A 702 29.66 -33.26 -2.60
CA CYS A 702 30.95 -33.19 -1.93
C CYS A 702 32.11 -33.74 -2.79
N LEU A 703 31.79 -34.34 -3.95
CA LEU A 703 32.78 -34.82 -4.91
C LEU A 703 33.66 -33.65 -5.45
N PRO A 704 34.95 -33.86 -5.72
CA PRO A 704 35.79 -32.90 -6.44
C PRO A 704 35.32 -32.72 -7.89
N LYS A 705 35.21 -31.47 -8.37
CA LYS A 705 34.97 -31.22 -9.81
C LYS A 705 36.31 -31.27 -10.57
N ALA A 706 36.33 -31.84 -11.77
CA ALA A 706 37.54 -31.90 -12.58
C ALA A 706 37.95 -30.49 -13.05
N GLY A 707 39.20 -30.09 -12.78
CA GLY A 707 39.71 -28.74 -13.10
C GLY A 707 39.35 -27.64 -12.09
N GLU A 708 38.75 -27.99 -10.95
CA GLU A 708 38.44 -27.05 -9.88
C GLU A 708 39.69 -26.41 -9.25
N PRO A 709 39.76 -25.08 -9.07
CA PRO A 709 40.94 -24.41 -8.49
C PRO A 709 41.08 -24.62 -6.97
N TYR A 710 39.97 -24.84 -6.26
CA TYR A 710 39.92 -24.97 -4.80
C TYR A 710 39.13 -26.22 -4.38
N PRO A 711 39.66 -27.44 -4.64
CA PRO A 711 38.97 -28.68 -4.29
C PRO A 711 38.69 -28.76 -2.78
N MET A 712 37.55 -29.33 -2.45
CA MET A 712 37.02 -29.33 -1.09
C MET A 712 37.89 -30.15 -0.12
N THR A 713 38.24 -29.55 1.03
CA THR A 713 39.09 -30.17 2.06
C THR A 713 38.31 -30.34 3.36
N CYS A 714 38.41 -31.51 4.00
CA CYS A 714 37.95 -31.72 5.38
C CYS A 714 38.54 -30.67 6.35
N THR A 715 37.82 -30.33 7.41
CA THR A 715 38.32 -29.52 8.53
C THR A 715 38.27 -30.30 9.85
N SER A 716 39.11 -29.93 10.81
CA SER A 716 39.01 -30.34 12.22
C SER A 716 38.13 -29.41 13.06
N GLU A 717 37.79 -28.23 12.55
CA GLU A 717 36.88 -27.29 13.20
C GLU A 717 35.44 -27.80 13.18
N ARG A 718 34.65 -27.43 14.19
CA ARG A 718 33.26 -27.87 14.34
C ARG A 718 32.37 -26.70 14.67
N VAL A 719 31.11 -26.76 14.24
CA VAL A 719 30.05 -25.86 14.67
C VAL A 719 29.95 -25.86 16.21
N SER A 720 29.70 -24.71 16.83
CA SER A 720 29.53 -24.65 18.29
C SER A 720 28.22 -25.32 18.71
N GLU A 721 28.12 -25.85 19.93
CA GLU A 721 26.87 -26.46 20.43
C GLU A 721 25.68 -25.47 20.38
N ALA A 722 25.93 -24.16 20.55
CA ALA A 722 24.90 -23.13 20.46
C ALA A 722 24.44 -22.90 19.00
N ASP A 723 25.37 -22.83 18.06
CA ASP A 723 25.05 -22.67 16.63
C ASP A 723 24.41 -23.94 16.05
N LYS A 724 24.84 -25.11 16.53
CA LYS A 724 24.27 -26.41 16.18
C LYS A 724 22.83 -26.52 16.66
N ALA A 725 22.56 -26.13 17.91
CA ALA A 725 21.19 -26.06 18.44
C ALA A 725 20.29 -25.04 17.70
N ILE A 726 20.86 -24.13 16.89
CA ILE A 726 20.10 -23.30 15.93
C ILE A 726 19.88 -24.03 14.61
N LEU A 727 20.89 -24.70 14.05
CA LEU A 727 20.77 -25.51 12.83
C LEU A 727 19.74 -26.65 12.98
N ASP A 728 19.76 -27.36 14.11
CA ASP A 728 18.89 -28.50 14.42
C ASP A 728 17.40 -28.10 14.60
N GLN A 729 17.06 -26.80 14.55
CA GLN A 729 15.66 -26.31 14.52
C GLN A 729 15.07 -26.24 13.11
N TYR A 730 15.90 -26.34 12.06
CA TYR A 730 15.48 -26.25 10.66
C TYR A 730 15.31 -27.64 10.04
N ASP A 731 14.39 -27.73 9.07
CA ASP A 731 14.13 -28.97 8.35
C ASP A 731 15.36 -29.42 7.51
N ALA A 732 15.58 -30.73 7.39
CA ALA A 732 16.69 -31.29 6.61
C ALA A 732 16.64 -30.93 5.11
N THR A 733 15.49 -30.48 4.60
CA THR A 733 15.35 -29.91 3.24
C THR A 733 15.94 -28.51 3.11
N ALA A 734 16.15 -27.82 4.22
CA ALA A 734 16.72 -26.48 4.27
C ALA A 734 18.24 -26.50 4.50
N ILE A 735 18.75 -27.44 5.31
CA ILE A 735 20.16 -27.56 5.70
C ILE A 735 20.81 -28.80 5.06
N CYS A 736 21.76 -28.58 4.16
CA CYS A 736 22.58 -29.59 3.48
C CYS A 736 21.82 -30.77 2.81
N PRO A 737 20.72 -30.52 2.07
CA PRO A 737 19.90 -31.57 1.46
C PRO A 737 20.69 -32.40 0.44
N ASN A 738 20.58 -33.74 0.49
CA ASN A 738 21.49 -34.67 -0.22
C ASN A 738 20.81 -35.70 -1.15
N TRP A 739 19.71 -35.33 -1.82
CA TRP A 739 18.90 -36.26 -2.63
C TRP A 739 18.79 -35.92 -4.11
N PHE A 740 19.37 -34.81 -4.60
CA PHE A 740 19.26 -34.44 -6.01
C PHE A 740 20.58 -33.93 -6.61
N PRO A 741 21.22 -34.70 -7.52
CA PRO A 741 22.46 -34.27 -8.17
C PRO A 741 22.21 -33.12 -9.14
N TYR A 742 22.66 -31.93 -8.75
CA TYR A 742 22.52 -30.71 -9.54
C TYR A 742 23.79 -29.86 -9.47
N ASP A 743 24.45 -29.69 -10.62
CA ASP A 743 25.58 -28.79 -10.79
C ASP A 743 25.11 -27.51 -11.48
N LEU A 744 25.13 -26.40 -10.74
CA LEU A 744 24.62 -25.09 -11.19
C LEU A 744 25.44 -24.48 -12.34
N GLU A 745 26.73 -24.84 -12.47
CA GLU A 745 27.60 -24.36 -13.55
C GLU A 745 27.53 -25.26 -14.78
N ALA A 746 27.47 -26.59 -14.60
CA ALA A 746 27.25 -27.51 -15.74
C ALA A 746 25.82 -27.44 -16.31
N ALA A 747 24.83 -26.98 -15.52
CA ALA A 747 23.48 -26.67 -15.97
C ALA A 747 23.32 -25.26 -16.55
N ALA A 748 24.40 -24.47 -16.66
CA ALA A 748 24.35 -23.15 -17.28
C ALA A 748 24.04 -23.27 -18.80
N PRO A 749 23.36 -22.26 -19.39
CA PRO A 749 23.15 -22.24 -20.83
C PRO A 749 24.45 -22.27 -21.62
N THR A 750 24.44 -22.95 -22.76
CA THR A 750 25.53 -23.02 -23.74
C THR A 750 24.98 -22.68 -25.12
N LYS A 751 25.86 -22.43 -26.10
CA LYS A 751 25.42 -22.25 -27.49
C LYS A 751 24.60 -23.44 -27.98
N TYR A 752 25.04 -24.67 -27.70
CA TYR A 752 24.35 -25.88 -28.12
C TYR A 752 22.97 -26.02 -27.44
N THR A 753 22.89 -25.83 -26.12
CA THR A 753 21.62 -25.94 -25.39
C THR A 753 20.65 -24.81 -25.69
N SER A 754 21.11 -23.68 -26.23
CA SER A 754 20.30 -22.50 -26.55
C SER A 754 19.99 -22.36 -28.05
N ASP A 755 21.00 -22.07 -28.88
CA ASP A 755 20.82 -21.79 -30.29
C ASP A 755 20.45 -23.07 -31.05
N ASP A 756 21.23 -24.15 -30.88
CA ASP A 756 21.11 -25.35 -31.72
C ASP A 756 19.91 -26.23 -31.31
N LEU A 757 19.70 -26.48 -30.01
CA LEU A 757 18.56 -27.26 -29.52
C LEU A 757 17.25 -26.48 -29.53
N CYS A 758 17.25 -25.20 -29.12
CA CYS A 758 16.00 -24.46 -28.88
C CYS A 758 15.65 -23.43 -29.96
N GLY A 759 16.63 -22.88 -30.71
CA GLY A 759 16.37 -21.95 -31.81
C GLY A 759 15.48 -20.77 -31.38
N SER A 760 15.79 -20.15 -30.25
CA SER A 760 15.02 -19.04 -29.64
C SER A 760 13.54 -19.31 -29.33
N THR A 761 13.08 -20.56 -29.37
CA THR A 761 11.66 -20.92 -29.25
C THR A 761 11.34 -21.46 -27.85
N LEU A 762 10.52 -20.73 -27.08
CA LEU A 762 9.99 -21.19 -25.79
C LEU A 762 9.06 -22.40 -25.96
N TYR A 763 9.02 -23.24 -24.93
CA TYR A 763 8.14 -24.41 -24.76
C TYR A 763 8.29 -25.53 -25.80
N LYS A 764 9.23 -25.38 -26.74
CA LYS A 764 9.66 -26.42 -27.68
C LYS A 764 10.24 -27.62 -26.94
N GLU A 765 9.93 -28.82 -27.41
CA GLU A 765 10.58 -30.06 -27.01
C GLU A 765 12.05 -30.07 -27.43
N CYS A 766 12.92 -30.57 -26.55
CA CYS A 766 14.34 -30.75 -26.82
C CYS A 766 14.87 -32.01 -26.15
N TYR A 767 16.03 -32.49 -26.61
CA TYR A 767 16.73 -33.63 -26.02
C TYR A 767 18.18 -33.26 -25.75
N LEU A 768 18.60 -33.36 -24.49
CA LEU A 768 19.97 -33.10 -24.05
C LEU A 768 20.54 -34.38 -23.44
N ASN A 769 21.63 -34.90 -24.01
CA ASN A 769 22.27 -36.16 -23.59
C ASN A 769 21.29 -37.36 -23.53
N GLY A 770 20.28 -37.38 -24.41
CA GLY A 770 19.23 -38.40 -24.46
C GLY A 770 18.06 -38.16 -23.50
N VAL A 771 18.13 -37.18 -22.61
CA VAL A 771 17.06 -36.81 -21.68
C VAL A 771 16.12 -35.79 -22.33
N GLN A 772 14.81 -36.04 -22.28
CA GLN A 772 13.77 -35.11 -22.74
C GLN A 772 13.78 -33.83 -21.89
N GLY A 773 13.53 -32.68 -22.51
CA GLY A 773 13.51 -31.38 -21.86
C GLY A 773 12.61 -30.38 -22.57
N ILE A 774 12.46 -29.21 -21.95
CA ILE A 774 11.69 -28.08 -22.45
C ILE A 774 12.60 -26.86 -22.68
N CYS A 775 12.41 -26.17 -23.78
CA CYS A 775 13.09 -24.91 -24.05
C CYS A 775 12.51 -23.77 -23.18
N TYR A 776 13.27 -23.30 -22.19
CA TYR A 776 12.81 -22.30 -21.21
C TYR A 776 13.94 -21.35 -20.78
N ASN A 777 13.58 -20.18 -20.27
CA ASN A 777 14.49 -19.13 -19.78
C ASN A 777 14.59 -19.14 -18.25
N THR A 778 15.20 -20.20 -17.68
CA THR A 778 15.44 -20.30 -16.23
C THR A 778 16.25 -19.10 -15.71
N ARG A 779 15.89 -18.60 -14.53
CA ARG A 779 16.51 -17.45 -13.86
C ARG A 779 16.50 -16.15 -14.68
N MET A 780 15.69 -16.05 -15.75
CA MET A 780 15.78 -15.00 -16.79
C MET A 780 17.08 -15.03 -17.62
N MET A 781 17.80 -16.15 -17.66
CA MET A 781 18.90 -16.35 -18.62
C MET A 781 18.35 -16.57 -20.05
N VAL A 782 19.22 -16.79 -21.03
CA VAL A 782 18.83 -17.16 -22.40
C VAL A 782 17.93 -18.41 -22.43
N ILE A 783 16.99 -18.45 -23.38
CA ILE A 783 16.18 -19.65 -23.66
C ILE A 783 17.11 -20.83 -23.96
N SER A 784 17.00 -21.92 -23.21
CA SER A 784 17.82 -23.12 -23.38
C SER A 784 17.07 -24.39 -23.00
N CYS A 785 17.63 -25.55 -23.39
CA CYS A 785 17.04 -26.86 -23.16
C CYS A 785 17.19 -27.29 -21.69
N VAL A 786 16.06 -27.34 -20.97
CA VAL A 786 15.99 -27.65 -19.54
C VAL A 786 15.38 -29.03 -19.34
N THR A 787 16.17 -29.97 -18.84
CA THR A 787 15.78 -31.37 -18.58
C THR A 787 15.10 -31.60 -17.23
N GLN A 788 14.90 -30.54 -16.43
CA GLN A 788 14.20 -30.62 -15.15
C GLN A 788 12.69 -30.76 -15.36
N GLN A 789 12.14 -31.92 -15.01
CA GLN A 789 10.71 -32.26 -15.14
C GLN A 789 9.77 -31.19 -14.56
N ALA A 790 10.20 -30.47 -13.52
CA ALA A 790 9.47 -29.34 -12.93
C ALA A 790 8.96 -28.33 -13.98
N TYR A 791 9.79 -27.95 -14.96
CA TYR A 791 9.42 -26.95 -15.98
C TYR A 791 8.48 -27.52 -17.04
N ILE A 792 8.56 -28.83 -17.33
CA ILE A 792 7.63 -29.54 -18.21
C ILE A 792 6.24 -29.56 -17.55
N THR A 793 6.17 -30.04 -16.30
CA THR A 793 4.93 -30.10 -15.51
C THR A 793 4.35 -28.69 -15.29
N MET A 794 5.18 -27.68 -15.03
CA MET A 794 4.79 -26.27 -14.91
C MET A 794 4.05 -25.78 -16.15
N ARG A 795 4.57 -26.06 -17.37
CA ARG A 795 3.91 -25.61 -18.60
C ARG A 795 2.68 -26.45 -18.96
N GLN A 796 2.69 -27.76 -18.73
CA GLN A 796 1.50 -28.60 -18.86
C GLN A 796 0.34 -28.07 -17.98
N LEU A 797 0.64 -27.72 -16.73
CA LEU A 797 -0.33 -27.17 -15.77
C LEU A 797 -0.85 -25.78 -16.19
N GLN A 798 -0.02 -24.94 -16.81
CA GLN A 798 -0.43 -23.67 -17.42
C GLN A 798 -1.39 -23.86 -18.60
N ILE A 799 -1.12 -24.83 -19.47
CA ILE A 799 -1.98 -25.17 -20.62
C ILE A 799 -3.33 -25.70 -20.14
N GLU A 800 -3.32 -26.63 -19.18
CA GLU A 800 -4.54 -27.21 -18.58
C GLU A 800 -5.42 -26.12 -17.93
N ARG A 801 -4.83 -25.29 -17.07
CA ARG A 801 -5.53 -24.21 -16.36
C ARG A 801 -5.83 -22.99 -17.24
N LYS A 802 -5.26 -22.92 -18.45
CA LYS A 802 -5.36 -21.81 -19.41
C LYS A 802 -4.84 -20.48 -18.83
N VAL A 803 -3.65 -20.52 -18.23
CA VAL A 803 -2.98 -19.37 -17.60
C VAL A 803 -1.57 -19.17 -18.14
N GLY A 804 -1.14 -17.90 -18.27
CA GLY A 804 0.14 -17.56 -18.88
C GLY A 804 0.00 -17.32 -20.39
N ASP A 805 1.11 -17.49 -21.12
CA ASP A 805 1.13 -17.33 -22.57
C ASP A 805 0.20 -18.34 -23.26
N VAL A 806 -0.56 -17.86 -24.26
CA VAL A 806 -1.44 -18.68 -25.09
C VAL A 806 -0.63 -19.78 -25.77
N CYS A 807 -1.01 -21.04 -25.58
CA CYS A 807 -0.20 -22.15 -26.06
C CYS A 807 -0.19 -22.25 -27.60
N ASN A 808 0.98 -22.48 -28.17
CA ASN A 808 1.18 -22.65 -29.59
C ASN A 808 1.10 -24.13 -29.96
N VAL A 809 -0.01 -24.55 -30.57
CA VAL A 809 -0.28 -25.94 -30.97
C VAL A 809 0.84 -26.55 -31.83
N THR A 810 1.58 -25.75 -32.61
CA THR A 810 2.69 -26.28 -33.45
C THR A 810 3.98 -26.58 -32.69
N VAL A 811 4.12 -26.08 -31.46
CA VAL A 811 5.32 -26.20 -30.61
C VAL A 811 5.03 -26.95 -29.30
N GLU A 812 3.78 -26.91 -28.82
CA GLU A 812 3.38 -27.33 -27.47
C GLU A 812 2.37 -28.49 -27.47
N ALA A 813 2.10 -29.12 -28.63
CA ALA A 813 1.22 -30.31 -28.70
C ALA A 813 1.69 -31.45 -27.78
N TRP A 814 3.01 -31.62 -27.62
CA TRP A 814 3.63 -32.59 -26.71
C TRP A 814 3.34 -32.29 -25.21
N LEU A 815 3.00 -31.04 -24.88
CA LEU A 815 2.57 -30.59 -23.55
C LEU A 815 1.04 -30.63 -23.39
N GLY A 816 0.30 -31.15 -24.38
CA GLY A 816 -1.16 -31.26 -24.35
C GLY A 816 -1.91 -30.05 -24.90
N CYS A 817 -1.24 -29.08 -25.53
CA CYS A 817 -1.90 -27.98 -26.26
C CYS A 817 -2.73 -28.52 -27.45
N LYS A 818 -3.93 -27.96 -27.68
CA LYS A 818 -4.94 -28.42 -28.65
C LYS A 818 -5.70 -27.25 -29.26
#